data_AF-G3TTB0-F1
#
_entry.id   AF-G3TTB0-F1
#
_cell.length_a   1.000
_cell.length_b   1.000
_cell.length_c   1.000
_cell.angle_alpha   90.00
_cell.angle_beta   90.00
_cell.angle_gamma   90.00
#
_symmetry.space_group_name_H-M   'P 1'
#
loop_
_entity.id
_entity.type
_entity.pdbx_description
1 polymer ?
#
loop_
_entity_poly.entity_id
_entity_poly.type
_entity_poly.pdbx_seq_one_letter_code
_entity_poly.pdbx_strand_id
1 'polypeptide(L)'
;NQAFPGFVESSCPSKIFWMRLSRSFLQNKTFHMELVDPSGGSASPLDTQLASRCGYMLSEDTWGNPVFRASVLGCHVVNQDDKWFSLSMNINVSGPMEPVEETIYNYTMFCSYSTWAAREILCEENYMEVSVKSKVPMVSESFPLSSAHDGLMGCMKAQEAAYESWQIVFQPPTGKRIMLMSNAAKLGYGFNNTAVRVFLRLPYSINESEVTWSERGTSSGECSATCLKPRWLLLLIDTTVPCPIDGLTFTETTITWTIPSILPSLILHLNTFHSENISLAVDGIRITDSASHGYELKSNATHIEVTIPIGAAGGQLQSDVHRGVFGATYGIHLFLEHTWSDTDWHVTKFMVIKPVRTPFMPQRLSVANNTIPETRLFNITFGALFPDDHLVELVIGNVTYIILEVEDHGYKIWETRLPGGTQGFVLEVSFDDPNVTKKYVNRNETRYVLHVNYTLSVGPDKKSFSYPAKVECTLADVELPQAIGTCDSDNLYLAILVTGPFSYWELYIGHQRLYPGPGSTGRILLTDNSTHLLLRGPLFSPGVLYDDVSLQRIQAQFEVALKKADTLETLEIFSVACVYPSSDLIECFPNGTVVISATMATDPSIDMRKAMLKDHTCKPRESSRNQAFFQFNVTSCGTSVRFEGDYVIYENEVIY
;
A
#
# COMPACT_ATOMS: atom_id res chain seq x y z
N ASN A 1 3.52 -8.42 -45.71
CA ASN A 1 2.77 -8.48 -44.45
C ASN A 1 2.84 -7.12 -43.78
N GLN A 2 1.78 -6.33 -43.93
CA GLN A 2 1.63 -5.00 -43.33
C GLN A 2 1.63 -5.14 -41.81
N ALA A 3 2.44 -4.33 -41.13
CA ALA A 3 2.41 -4.19 -39.68
C ALA A 3 0.96 -4.00 -39.21
N PHE A 4 0.57 -4.73 -38.16
CA PHE A 4 -0.69 -4.50 -37.46
C PHE A 4 -0.76 -3.01 -37.09
N PRO A 5 -1.79 -2.25 -37.48
CA PRO A 5 -1.89 -0.84 -37.11
C PRO A 5 -1.98 -0.74 -35.57
N GLY A 6 -0.98 -0.10 -34.96
CA GLY A 6 -1.03 0.31 -33.54
C GLY A 6 0.01 -0.28 -32.59
N PHE A 7 0.90 -1.20 -33.00
CA PHE A 7 1.94 -1.70 -32.07
C PHE A 7 3.24 -0.88 -32.07
N VAL A 8 3.50 -0.12 -33.13
CA VAL A 8 4.62 0.82 -33.25
C VAL A 8 4.08 2.24 -33.27
N GLU A 9 4.63 3.09 -32.42
CA GLU A 9 4.44 4.53 -32.48
C GLU A 9 5.80 5.18 -32.78
N SER A 10 5.84 6.17 -33.65
CA SER A 10 7.07 6.92 -33.90
C SER A 10 6.80 8.41 -34.04
N SER A 11 7.81 9.19 -33.69
CA SER A 11 7.80 10.65 -33.79
C SER A 11 9.22 11.16 -34.05
N CYS A 12 9.30 12.44 -34.41
CA CYS A 12 10.57 13.11 -34.70
C CYS A 12 10.74 14.36 -33.83
N PRO A 13 10.95 14.21 -32.51
CA PRO A 13 11.19 15.35 -31.65
C PRO A 13 12.54 15.99 -32.02
N SER A 14 12.49 17.16 -32.66
CA SER A 14 13.67 17.90 -33.13
C SER A 14 14.51 17.07 -34.12
N LYS A 15 15.77 16.74 -33.81
CA LYS A 15 16.69 15.99 -34.68
C LYS A 15 16.86 14.51 -34.30
N ILE A 16 15.83 13.92 -33.68
CA ILE A 16 15.88 12.53 -33.16
C ILE A 16 14.73 11.72 -33.76
N PHE A 17 15.06 10.53 -34.25
CA PHE A 17 14.09 9.46 -34.47
C PHE A 17 13.68 8.88 -33.12
N TRP A 18 12.40 8.89 -32.80
CA TRP A 18 11.86 8.27 -31.60
C TRP A 18 10.84 7.22 -32.01
N MET A 19 10.97 6.02 -31.47
CA MET A 19 10.05 4.91 -31.72
C MET A 19 9.75 4.16 -30.44
N ARG A 20 8.48 3.87 -30.18
CA ARG A 20 8.00 3.07 -29.06
C ARG A 20 7.29 1.82 -29.54
N LEU A 21 7.59 0.69 -28.92
CA LEU A 21 6.90 -0.57 -29.13
C LEU A 21 5.92 -0.86 -28.00
N SER A 22 4.71 -1.31 -28.33
CA SER A 22 3.70 -1.69 -27.34
C SER A 22 4.12 -2.91 -26.51
N ARG A 23 4.29 -2.73 -25.20
CA ARG A 23 4.57 -3.82 -24.25
C ARG A 23 3.47 -4.89 -24.23
N SER A 24 2.21 -4.49 -24.34
CA SER A 24 1.08 -5.43 -24.40
C SER A 24 1.17 -6.36 -25.62
N PHE A 25 1.68 -5.87 -26.75
CA PHE A 25 1.91 -6.71 -27.92
C PHE A 25 3.07 -7.70 -27.72
N LEU A 26 4.09 -7.29 -26.97
CA LEU A 26 5.30 -8.06 -26.66
C LEU A 26 5.14 -8.99 -25.43
N GLN A 27 3.96 -9.01 -24.80
CA GLN A 27 3.74 -9.84 -23.62
C GLN A 27 3.98 -11.32 -23.93
N ASN A 28 4.83 -11.97 -23.13
CA ASN A 28 5.29 -13.36 -23.33
C ASN A 28 5.98 -13.61 -24.68
N LYS A 29 6.58 -12.58 -25.28
CA LYS A 29 7.37 -12.69 -26.52
C LYS A 29 8.78 -12.15 -26.30
N THR A 30 9.72 -12.65 -27.09
CA THR A 30 11.06 -12.07 -27.18
C THR A 30 11.16 -11.22 -28.45
N PHE A 31 11.93 -10.14 -28.40
CA PHE A 31 12.16 -9.31 -29.58
C PHE A 31 13.61 -8.84 -29.65
N HIS A 32 14.05 -8.58 -30.87
CA HIS A 32 15.27 -7.82 -31.14
C HIS A 32 15.05 -6.92 -32.36
N MET A 33 15.90 -5.91 -32.50
CA MET A 33 15.83 -4.95 -33.59
C MET A 33 17.12 -4.97 -34.39
N GLU A 34 16.98 -4.79 -35.70
CA GLU A 34 18.11 -4.69 -36.63
C GLU A 34 17.93 -3.47 -37.53
N LEU A 35 19.01 -2.70 -37.71
CA LEU A 35 19.04 -1.59 -38.66
C LEU A 35 19.21 -2.15 -40.07
N VAL A 36 18.35 -1.71 -40.99
CA VAL A 36 18.42 -2.10 -42.39
C VAL A 36 19.44 -1.23 -43.11
N ASP A 37 20.39 -1.86 -43.80
CA ASP A 37 21.40 -1.14 -44.53
C ASP A 37 20.82 -0.53 -45.82
N PRO A 38 20.86 0.80 -46.01
CA PRO A 38 20.33 1.44 -47.21
C PRO A 38 21.08 1.08 -48.50
N SER A 39 22.33 0.59 -48.41
CA SER A 39 23.09 0.08 -49.56
C SER A 39 22.72 -1.33 -50.01
N GLY A 40 21.75 -1.98 -49.34
CA GLY A 40 21.34 -3.35 -49.65
C GLY A 40 22.22 -4.43 -49.02
N GLY A 41 23.05 -4.07 -48.04
CA GLY A 41 23.77 -5.02 -47.19
C GLY A 41 22.87 -5.74 -46.20
N SER A 42 23.46 -6.64 -45.40
CA SER A 42 22.75 -7.36 -44.33
C SER A 42 22.27 -6.40 -43.24
N ALA A 43 21.08 -6.64 -42.70
CA ALA A 43 20.61 -5.94 -41.51
C ALA A 43 21.58 -6.17 -40.34
N SER A 44 21.82 -5.13 -39.55
CA SER A 44 22.77 -5.15 -38.44
C SER A 44 22.04 -5.05 -37.11
N PRO A 45 22.25 -5.98 -36.16
CA PRO A 45 21.60 -5.92 -34.87
C PRO A 45 22.01 -4.68 -34.08
N LEU A 46 21.12 -4.20 -33.21
CA LEU A 46 21.47 -3.15 -32.25
C LEU A 46 22.49 -3.70 -31.25
N ASP A 47 23.70 -3.14 -31.30
CA ASP A 47 24.83 -3.50 -30.44
C ASP A 47 25.11 -2.36 -29.46
N THR A 48 25.02 -2.65 -28.16
CA THR A 48 25.27 -1.68 -27.10
C THR A 48 26.68 -1.10 -27.14
N GLN A 49 27.67 -1.83 -27.64
CA GLN A 49 29.05 -1.36 -27.81
C GLN A 49 29.19 -0.38 -28.98
N LEU A 50 28.33 -0.48 -29.99
CA LEU A 50 28.32 0.39 -31.16
C LEU A 50 27.32 1.54 -31.05
N ALA A 51 26.41 1.47 -30.08
CA ALA A 51 25.32 2.42 -29.88
C ALA A 51 25.80 3.89 -29.82
N SER A 52 26.86 4.17 -29.04
CA SER A 52 27.43 5.51 -28.95
C SER A 52 28.07 5.98 -30.26
N ARG A 53 28.83 5.11 -30.93
CA ARG A 53 29.45 5.38 -32.23
C ARG A 53 28.41 5.67 -33.30
N CYS A 54 27.32 4.90 -33.29
CA CYS A 54 26.27 4.97 -34.28
C CYS A 54 25.13 5.94 -33.94
N GLY A 55 25.13 6.50 -32.74
CA GLY A 55 24.17 7.52 -32.32
C GLY A 55 22.75 6.97 -32.13
N TYR A 56 22.63 5.82 -31.46
CA TYR A 56 21.33 5.26 -31.07
C TYR A 56 21.32 4.78 -29.61
N MET A 57 20.11 4.60 -29.08
CA MET A 57 19.84 4.10 -27.75
C MET A 57 18.55 3.26 -27.78
N LEU A 58 18.57 2.10 -27.10
CA LEU A 58 17.38 1.31 -26.81
C LEU A 58 17.19 1.30 -25.30
N SER A 59 16.03 1.76 -24.86
CA SER A 59 15.65 2.00 -23.46
C SER A 59 14.23 1.53 -23.21
N GLU A 60 13.71 1.72 -22.01
CA GLU A 60 12.29 1.48 -21.69
C GLU A 60 11.65 2.79 -21.21
N ASP A 61 10.41 3.07 -21.63
CA ASP A 61 9.64 4.17 -21.07
C ASP A 61 9.16 3.87 -19.64
N THR A 62 8.46 4.83 -19.03
CA THR A 62 7.93 4.71 -17.66
C THR A 62 6.91 3.58 -17.51
N TRP A 63 6.27 3.16 -18.60
CA TRP A 63 5.32 2.05 -18.68
C TRP A 63 5.99 0.70 -19.00
N GLY A 64 7.32 0.69 -19.19
CA GLY A 64 8.10 -0.49 -19.58
C GLY A 64 7.96 -0.86 -21.05
N ASN A 65 7.51 0.07 -21.91
CA ASN A 65 7.54 -0.12 -23.35
C ASN A 65 8.96 0.09 -23.88
N PRO A 66 9.47 -0.76 -24.78
CA PRO A 66 10.74 -0.52 -25.44
C PRO A 66 10.70 0.77 -26.26
N VAL A 67 11.68 1.64 -26.04
CA VAL A 67 11.86 2.92 -26.73
C VAL A 67 13.22 2.96 -27.42
N PHE A 68 13.19 3.03 -28.74
CA PHE A 68 14.36 3.24 -29.59
C PHE A 68 14.49 4.72 -29.94
N ARG A 69 15.68 5.28 -29.75
CA ARG A 69 16.02 6.65 -30.10
C ARG A 69 17.29 6.69 -30.94
N ALA A 70 17.32 7.49 -31.98
CA ALA A 70 18.51 7.66 -32.81
C ALA A 70 18.65 9.09 -33.34
N SER A 71 19.88 9.58 -33.42
CA SER A 71 20.19 10.83 -34.10
C SER A 71 19.88 10.73 -35.59
N VAL A 72 19.36 11.81 -36.20
CA VAL A 72 19.21 11.91 -37.67
C VAL A 72 20.55 11.86 -38.42
N LEU A 73 21.67 11.97 -37.70
CA LEU A 73 23.02 11.79 -38.26
C LEU A 73 23.59 10.38 -38.00
N GLY A 74 22.77 9.47 -37.45
CA GLY A 74 23.18 8.14 -37.01
C GLY A 74 23.63 7.19 -38.14
N CYS A 75 24.16 6.02 -37.77
CA CYS A 75 24.48 4.97 -38.74
C CYS A 75 23.22 4.51 -39.49
N HIS A 76 23.38 4.13 -40.76
CA HIS A 76 22.31 3.66 -41.65
C HIS A 76 21.16 4.65 -41.91
N VAL A 77 21.25 5.88 -41.39
CA VAL A 77 20.30 6.94 -41.74
C VAL A 77 20.59 7.42 -43.16
N VAL A 78 19.55 7.40 -44.00
CA VAL A 78 19.60 8.04 -45.32
C VAL A 78 19.33 9.52 -45.13
N ASN A 79 20.30 10.34 -45.53
CA ASN A 79 20.22 11.79 -45.47
C ASN A 79 20.06 12.36 -46.89
N GLN A 80 18.96 13.09 -47.11
CA GLN A 80 18.70 13.84 -48.33
C GLN A 80 18.75 15.34 -48.03
N ASP A 81 19.79 15.99 -48.54
CA ASP A 81 20.02 17.44 -48.48
C ASP A 81 20.04 18.06 -47.08
N ASP A 82 20.43 17.31 -46.05
CA ASP A 82 20.37 17.75 -44.65
C ASP A 82 18.99 18.28 -44.25
N LYS A 83 17.93 17.73 -44.87
CA LYS A 83 16.54 18.15 -44.68
C LYS A 83 15.60 16.99 -44.42
N TRP A 84 15.79 15.89 -45.15
CA TRP A 84 14.95 14.71 -45.06
C TRP A 84 15.79 13.51 -44.66
N PHE A 85 15.35 12.82 -43.62
CA PHE A 85 16.05 11.70 -43.03
C PHE A 85 15.12 10.50 -42.96
N SER A 86 15.63 9.32 -43.32
CA SER A 86 14.88 8.08 -43.12
C SER A 86 15.75 6.99 -42.50
N LEU A 87 15.18 6.25 -41.57
CA LEU A 87 15.82 5.12 -40.91
C LEU A 87 14.88 3.91 -40.98
N SER A 88 15.37 2.83 -41.59
CA SER A 88 14.65 1.57 -41.72
C SER A 88 15.19 0.55 -40.74
N MET A 89 14.30 -0.22 -40.13
CA MET A 89 14.66 -1.29 -39.20
C MET A 89 13.70 -2.48 -39.32
N ASN A 90 14.23 -3.64 -38.96
CA ASN A 90 13.49 -4.88 -38.79
C ASN A 90 13.26 -5.08 -37.29
N ILE A 91 12.01 -5.33 -36.91
CA ILE A 91 11.62 -5.70 -35.55
C ILE A 91 11.28 -7.19 -35.59
N ASN A 92 12.18 -8.01 -35.07
CA ASN A 92 12.08 -9.46 -35.11
C ASN A 92 11.45 -9.93 -33.79
N VAL A 93 10.29 -10.58 -33.87
CA VAL A 93 9.52 -11.01 -32.70
C VAL A 93 9.32 -12.52 -32.73
N SER A 94 9.67 -13.19 -31.64
CA SER A 94 9.51 -14.63 -31.43
C SER A 94 8.58 -14.94 -30.26
N GLY A 95 7.91 -16.10 -30.33
CA GLY A 95 7.01 -16.58 -29.28
C GLY A 95 7.76 -17.04 -28.00
N PRO A 96 7.01 -17.39 -26.93
CA PRO A 96 7.56 -17.73 -25.61
C PRO A 96 8.38 -19.04 -25.53
N MET A 97 8.40 -19.87 -26.57
CA MET A 97 9.18 -21.10 -26.64
C MET A 97 10.10 -21.07 -27.88
N GLU A 98 11.35 -21.53 -27.70
CA GLU A 98 12.45 -21.63 -28.69
C GLU A 98 12.06 -21.97 -30.15
N PRO A 99 12.92 -21.60 -31.11
CA PRO A 99 12.59 -20.63 -32.14
C PRO A 99 11.49 -21.15 -33.09
N VAL A 100 10.24 -20.82 -32.79
CA VAL A 100 9.19 -20.77 -33.82
C VAL A 100 9.49 -19.57 -34.71
N GLU A 101 9.29 -19.71 -36.03
CA GLU A 101 9.51 -18.70 -37.08
C GLU A 101 9.40 -17.26 -36.57
N GLU A 102 10.51 -16.52 -36.61
CA GLU A 102 10.52 -15.12 -36.22
C GLU A 102 9.65 -14.31 -37.18
N THR A 103 8.70 -13.58 -36.63
CA THR A 103 7.92 -12.64 -37.44
C THR A 103 8.68 -11.34 -37.53
N ILE A 104 9.11 -11.00 -38.74
CA ILE A 104 9.85 -9.77 -39.04
C ILE A 104 8.86 -8.67 -39.43
N TYR A 105 8.87 -7.57 -38.67
CA TYR A 105 8.13 -6.36 -38.99
C TYR A 105 9.09 -5.29 -39.48
N ASN A 106 8.97 -4.92 -40.76
CA ASN A 106 9.75 -3.84 -41.33
C ASN A 106 9.09 -2.51 -41.02
N TYR A 107 9.85 -1.58 -40.44
CA TYR A 107 9.37 -0.25 -40.11
C TYR A 107 10.38 0.81 -40.56
N THR A 108 9.89 1.84 -41.23
CA THR A 108 10.71 2.97 -41.69
C THR A 108 10.19 4.26 -41.07
N MET A 109 11.04 4.95 -40.34
CA MET A 109 10.76 6.28 -39.83
C MET A 109 11.23 7.34 -40.81
N PHE A 110 10.48 8.43 -40.90
CA PHE A 110 10.80 9.59 -41.74
C PHE A 110 10.76 10.86 -40.89
N CYS A 111 11.86 11.61 -40.87
CA CYS A 111 11.96 12.88 -40.17
C CYS A 111 12.34 14.00 -41.14
N SER A 112 11.72 15.17 -40.98
CA SER A 112 12.13 16.40 -41.65
C SER A 112 12.77 17.35 -40.64
N TYR A 113 14.00 17.79 -40.90
CA TYR A 113 14.69 18.75 -40.04
C TYR A 113 15.53 19.70 -40.90
N SER A 114 15.15 20.98 -40.94
CA SER A 114 15.74 21.97 -41.85
C SER A 114 16.29 23.23 -41.17
N THR A 115 16.00 23.43 -39.89
CA THR A 115 16.38 24.61 -39.10
C THR A 115 17.65 24.35 -38.30
N TRP A 116 18.76 24.08 -39.00
CA TRP A 116 20.03 23.77 -38.38
C TRP A 116 20.70 25.00 -37.75
N ALA A 117 21.05 24.93 -36.47
CA ALA A 117 21.89 25.94 -35.81
C ALA A 117 23.36 25.77 -36.24
N ALA A 118 24.24 26.78 -36.06
CA ALA A 118 25.63 26.63 -36.48
C ALA A 118 26.34 25.54 -35.69
N ARG A 119 26.01 25.41 -34.40
CA ARG A 119 26.46 24.33 -33.52
C ARG A 119 25.24 23.67 -32.88
N GLU A 120 25.20 22.35 -32.87
CA GLU A 120 24.15 21.57 -32.24
C GLU A 120 24.73 20.48 -31.37
N ILE A 121 24.28 20.40 -30.13
CA ILE A 121 24.74 19.42 -29.13
C ILE A 121 23.55 18.58 -28.68
N LEU A 122 23.77 17.28 -28.60
CA LEU A 122 22.83 16.29 -28.08
C LEU A 122 23.50 15.50 -26.97
N CYS A 123 22.93 15.60 -25.77
CA CYS A 123 23.28 14.82 -24.59
C CYS A 123 22.24 13.72 -24.44
N GLU A 124 22.55 12.55 -25.00
CA GLU A 124 21.77 11.33 -24.83
C GLU A 124 22.23 10.60 -23.56
N GLU A 125 21.54 9.54 -23.14
CA GLU A 125 21.88 8.74 -21.96
C GLU A 125 23.24 8.03 -22.09
N ASN A 126 23.54 7.50 -23.28
CA ASN A 126 24.73 6.66 -23.52
C ASN A 126 25.82 7.36 -24.35
N TYR A 127 25.55 8.51 -24.96
CA TYR A 127 26.54 9.27 -25.73
C TYR A 127 26.28 10.78 -25.76
N MET A 128 27.33 11.52 -26.08
CA MET A 128 27.29 12.94 -26.40
C MET A 128 27.58 13.11 -27.89
N GLU A 129 26.82 13.98 -28.57
CA GLU A 129 27.01 14.30 -29.98
C GLU A 129 27.10 15.80 -30.17
N VAL A 130 28.11 16.25 -30.92
CA VAL A 130 28.21 17.63 -31.39
C VAL A 130 28.24 17.66 -32.91
N SER A 131 27.50 18.58 -33.50
CA SER A 131 27.42 18.80 -34.94
C SER A 131 27.65 20.27 -35.24
N VAL A 132 28.62 20.54 -36.10
CA VAL A 132 29.11 21.89 -36.40
C VAL A 132 28.98 22.16 -37.88
N LYS A 133 28.38 23.30 -38.22
CA LYS A 133 28.32 23.82 -39.58
C LYS A 133 29.73 24.14 -40.05
N SER A 134 30.16 23.46 -41.10
CA SER A 134 31.46 23.64 -41.70
C SER A 134 31.32 23.56 -43.21
N LYS A 135 31.82 24.56 -43.93
CA LYS A 135 31.93 24.48 -45.39
C LYS A 135 33.08 23.53 -45.72
N VAL A 136 32.80 22.24 -45.67
CA VAL A 136 33.73 21.19 -46.11
C VAL A 136 33.27 20.74 -47.49
N PRO A 137 34.14 20.68 -48.52
CA PRO A 137 33.79 20.05 -49.78
C PRO A 137 33.31 18.61 -49.53
N MET A 138 32.14 18.24 -50.06
CA MET A 138 31.66 16.85 -50.02
C MET A 138 32.71 15.91 -50.64
N VAL A 139 32.73 14.65 -50.19
CA VAL A 139 33.53 13.57 -50.81
C VAL A 139 32.99 13.17 -52.21
N SER A 140 31.97 13.86 -52.71
CA SER A 140 31.36 13.61 -54.01
C SER A 140 31.11 14.92 -54.78
N GLU A 141 32.15 15.57 -55.26
CA GLU A 141 32.05 16.24 -56.57
C GLU A 141 32.60 15.27 -57.61
N SER A 142 31.68 14.73 -58.39
CA SER A 142 31.93 13.88 -59.54
C SER A 142 32.87 14.59 -60.51
N PHE A 143 34.05 14.01 -60.73
CA PHE A 143 34.74 14.15 -61.99
C PHE A 143 33.77 13.77 -63.13
N PRO A 144 33.76 14.47 -64.28
CA PRO A 144 32.91 14.08 -65.39
C PRO A 144 33.28 12.67 -65.85
N LEU A 145 32.38 11.72 -65.62
CA LEU A 145 32.47 10.35 -66.09
C LEU A 145 32.33 10.33 -67.62
N SER A 146 33.45 10.42 -68.33
CA SER A 146 33.57 9.69 -69.58
C SER A 146 33.92 8.25 -69.26
N SER A 147 33.07 7.34 -69.74
CA SER A 147 33.17 5.87 -69.75
C SER A 147 32.83 5.12 -68.46
N ALA A 148 31.71 4.38 -68.56
CA ALA A 148 31.20 3.44 -67.58
C ALA A 148 31.91 2.08 -67.72
N HIS A 149 32.62 1.68 -66.67
CA HIS A 149 32.72 0.31 -66.12
C HIS A 149 33.82 0.34 -65.04
N ASP A 150 33.44 0.41 -63.76
CA ASP A 150 34.25 0.14 -62.53
C ASP A 150 33.84 1.04 -61.32
N GLY A 151 32.54 1.27 -61.15
CA GLY A 151 31.99 2.31 -60.26
C GLY A 151 31.72 1.95 -58.79
N LEU A 152 32.09 0.78 -58.28
CA LEU A 152 31.80 0.40 -56.89
C LEU A 152 33.04 0.42 -55.96
N MET A 153 34.23 0.19 -56.53
CA MET A 153 35.49 0.16 -55.76
C MET A 153 36.05 1.56 -55.45
N GLY A 154 35.65 2.58 -56.23
CA GLY A 154 36.14 3.96 -56.09
C GLY A 154 35.53 4.75 -54.93
N CYS A 155 34.24 4.55 -54.64
CA CYS A 155 33.54 5.27 -53.55
C CYS A 155 33.97 4.79 -52.16
N MET A 156 34.11 3.47 -51.96
CA MET A 156 34.61 2.92 -50.69
C MET A 156 36.06 3.36 -50.42
N LYS A 157 36.93 3.32 -51.43
CA LYS A 157 38.32 3.79 -51.31
C LYS A 157 38.43 5.30 -51.09
N ALA A 158 37.52 6.10 -51.65
CA ALA A 158 37.48 7.55 -51.41
C ALA A 158 37.03 7.88 -49.98
N GLN A 159 36.11 7.10 -49.41
CA GLN A 159 35.63 7.26 -48.04
C GLN A 159 36.65 6.77 -47.01
N GLU A 160 37.34 5.64 -47.27
CA GLU A 160 38.49 5.17 -46.47
C GLU A 160 39.67 6.14 -46.52
N ALA A 161 40.06 6.63 -47.70
CA ALA A 161 41.14 7.61 -47.85
C ALA A 161 40.80 8.99 -47.25
N ALA A 162 39.51 9.35 -47.20
CA ALA A 162 39.05 10.55 -46.49
C ALA A 162 39.12 10.36 -44.97
N TYR A 163 38.75 9.19 -44.44
CA TYR A 163 38.84 8.84 -43.02
C TYR A 163 40.28 8.82 -42.50
N GLU A 164 41.25 8.37 -43.32
CA GLU A 164 42.69 8.42 -42.99
C GLU A 164 43.25 9.85 -42.91
N SER A 165 42.56 10.83 -43.50
CA SER A 165 42.98 12.24 -43.50
C SER A 165 42.44 13.08 -42.34
N TRP A 166 41.63 12.51 -41.44
CA TRP A 166 41.12 13.23 -40.27
C TRP A 166 41.85 12.81 -38.99
N GLN A 167 42.15 13.78 -38.15
CA GLN A 167 42.74 13.58 -36.83
C GLN A 167 41.89 14.30 -35.79
N ILE A 168 41.65 13.66 -34.65
CA ILE A 168 41.05 14.31 -33.48
C ILE A 168 42.17 14.70 -32.54
N VAL A 169 42.10 15.93 -32.06
CA VAL A 169 42.94 16.46 -31.01
C VAL A 169 42.10 16.65 -29.77
N PHE A 170 42.31 15.79 -28.79
CA PHE A 170 41.75 15.95 -27.46
C PHE A 170 42.64 16.86 -26.63
N GLN A 171 42.01 17.70 -25.82
CA GLN A 171 42.68 18.61 -24.88
C GLN A 171 42.30 18.30 -23.43
N PRO A 172 42.62 17.09 -22.89
CA PRO A 172 42.38 16.80 -21.49
C PRO A 172 43.38 17.54 -20.59
N PRO A 173 43.12 17.69 -19.28
CA PRO A 173 44.03 18.31 -18.31
C PRO A 173 45.42 17.69 -18.27
N THR A 174 45.51 16.40 -18.60
CA THR A 174 46.74 15.60 -18.60
C THR A 174 47.67 15.90 -19.79
N GLY A 175 47.20 16.68 -20.77
CA GLY A 175 47.97 17.13 -21.92
C GLY A 175 47.33 16.74 -23.26
N LYS A 176 47.67 17.50 -24.31
CA LYS A 176 47.14 17.33 -25.66
C LYS A 176 47.39 15.91 -26.19
N ARG A 177 46.34 15.24 -26.66
CA ARG A 177 46.41 13.92 -27.28
C ARG A 177 45.87 13.96 -28.69
N ILE A 178 46.63 13.44 -29.64
CA ILE A 178 46.25 13.39 -31.06
C ILE A 178 45.98 11.94 -31.44
N MET A 179 44.87 11.70 -32.14
CA MET A 179 44.47 10.37 -32.56
C MET A 179 43.95 10.39 -34.00
N LEU A 180 44.32 9.38 -34.78
CA LEU A 180 43.70 9.10 -36.07
C LEU A 180 42.26 8.62 -35.88
N MET A 181 41.38 9.01 -36.80
CA MET A 181 39.97 8.63 -36.72
C MET A 181 39.75 7.12 -36.68
N SER A 182 40.55 6.34 -37.41
CA SER A 182 40.48 4.88 -37.43
C SER A 182 40.78 4.26 -36.05
N ASN A 183 41.65 4.88 -35.26
CA ASN A 183 41.93 4.44 -33.89
C ASN A 183 40.85 4.93 -32.91
N ALA A 184 40.31 6.13 -33.11
CA ALA A 184 39.19 6.63 -32.33
C ALA A 184 37.94 5.76 -32.52
N ALA A 185 37.65 5.31 -33.75
CA ALA A 185 36.53 4.41 -34.02
C ALA A 185 36.61 3.07 -33.26
N LYS A 186 37.83 2.57 -32.96
CA LYS A 186 38.05 1.37 -32.14
C LYS A 186 37.80 1.61 -30.65
N LEU A 187 37.83 2.86 -30.21
CA LEU A 187 37.53 3.29 -28.83
C LEU A 187 36.07 3.74 -28.65
N GLY A 188 35.23 3.55 -29.68
CA GLY A 188 33.79 3.89 -29.62
C GLY A 188 33.45 5.32 -30.07
N TYR A 189 34.42 6.12 -30.53
CA TYR A 189 34.14 7.44 -31.08
C TYR A 189 33.46 7.33 -32.46
N GLY A 190 32.39 8.09 -32.66
CA GLY A 190 31.72 8.22 -33.95
C GLY A 190 32.09 9.54 -34.62
N PHE A 191 32.40 9.54 -35.90
CA PHE A 191 32.68 10.77 -36.64
C PHE A 191 32.22 10.64 -38.07
N ASN A 192 31.60 11.67 -38.61
CA ASN A 192 31.34 11.74 -40.03
C ASN A 192 31.06 13.19 -40.43
N ASN A 193 30.86 13.41 -41.72
CA ASN A 193 30.50 14.71 -42.25
C ASN A 193 29.42 14.59 -43.32
N THR A 194 28.60 15.63 -43.44
CA THR A 194 27.66 15.85 -44.53
C THR A 194 28.24 16.88 -45.51
N ALA A 195 27.43 17.44 -46.41
CA ALA A 195 27.85 18.54 -47.29
C ALA A 195 28.22 19.80 -46.54
N VAL A 196 27.53 20.06 -45.43
CA VAL A 196 27.55 21.37 -44.79
C VAL A 196 27.90 21.29 -43.30
N ARG A 197 28.13 20.09 -42.77
CA ARG A 197 28.41 19.87 -41.34
C ARG A 197 29.39 18.73 -41.09
N VAL A 198 30.09 18.82 -39.96
CA VAL A 198 30.88 17.73 -39.37
C VAL A 198 30.29 17.40 -38.01
N PHE A 199 30.30 16.13 -37.62
CA PHE A 199 29.82 15.72 -36.31
C PHE A 199 30.74 14.69 -35.65
N LEU A 200 30.76 14.73 -34.32
CA LEU A 200 31.54 13.87 -33.45
C LEU A 200 30.62 13.31 -32.36
N ARG A 201 30.80 12.02 -32.06
CA ARG A 201 30.12 11.28 -30.99
C ARG A 201 31.12 10.62 -30.08
N LEU A 202 30.80 10.59 -28.80
CA LEU A 202 31.62 9.98 -27.77
C LEU A 202 30.76 9.48 -26.61
N PRO A 203 31.15 8.37 -25.96
CA PRO A 203 30.56 7.96 -24.70
C PRO A 203 31.00 8.86 -23.53
N TYR A 204 30.23 8.91 -22.44
CA TYR A 204 30.51 9.78 -21.27
C TYR A 204 31.71 9.36 -20.42
N SER A 205 32.13 8.09 -20.44
CA SER A 205 33.14 7.55 -19.53
C SER A 205 34.44 7.19 -20.25
N ILE A 206 35.04 8.19 -20.91
CA ILE A 206 36.29 8.05 -21.66
C ILE A 206 37.44 8.79 -20.98
N ASN A 207 38.67 8.36 -21.23
CA ASN A 207 39.86 8.96 -20.62
C ASN A 207 40.10 10.42 -21.07
N GLU A 208 39.51 10.79 -22.19
CA GLU A 208 39.61 12.11 -22.81
C GLU A 208 38.50 13.09 -22.36
N SER A 209 37.58 12.66 -21.49
CA SER A 209 36.57 13.52 -20.87
C SER A 209 36.98 13.95 -19.46
N GLU A 210 36.64 15.18 -19.11
CA GLU A 210 36.80 15.78 -17.78
C GLU A 210 35.42 16.01 -17.15
N VAL A 211 35.32 15.87 -15.82
CA VAL A 211 34.09 16.21 -15.11
C VAL A 211 34.28 17.56 -14.44
N THR A 212 33.53 18.56 -14.88
CA THR A 212 33.53 19.92 -14.33
C THR A 212 32.32 20.11 -13.41
N TRP A 213 32.49 20.90 -12.35
CA TRP A 213 31.45 21.18 -11.36
C TRP A 213 30.97 22.62 -11.49
N SER A 214 29.66 22.83 -11.48
CA SER A 214 29.06 24.16 -11.40
C SER A 214 28.90 24.63 -9.94
N GLU A 215 28.67 25.93 -9.75
CA GLU A 215 28.48 26.56 -8.42
C GLU A 215 27.33 25.95 -7.58
N ARG A 216 26.36 25.24 -8.19
CA ARG A 216 25.25 24.54 -7.48
C ARG A 216 25.41 23.03 -7.39
N GLY A 217 26.62 22.49 -7.61
CA GLY A 217 26.88 21.06 -7.45
C GLY A 217 26.37 20.18 -8.60
N THR A 218 25.98 20.77 -9.73
CA THR A 218 25.75 20.01 -10.98
C THR A 218 27.09 19.65 -11.61
N SER A 219 27.29 18.38 -11.93
CA SER A 219 28.46 17.90 -12.66
C SER A 219 28.17 17.78 -14.15
N SER A 220 29.12 18.19 -14.98
CA SER A 220 29.06 18.05 -16.43
C SER A 220 30.25 17.26 -16.92
N GLY A 221 29.98 16.25 -17.75
CA GLY A 221 30.99 15.57 -18.53
C GLY A 221 31.34 16.44 -19.72
N GLU A 222 32.59 16.86 -19.78
CA GLU A 222 33.09 17.73 -20.83
C GLU A 222 34.18 17.00 -21.62
N CYS A 223 34.08 17.05 -22.95
CA CYS A 223 35.18 16.66 -23.81
C CYS A 223 35.48 17.80 -24.78
N SER A 224 36.65 18.40 -24.58
CA SER A 224 37.20 19.41 -25.49
C SER A 224 38.04 18.71 -26.57
N ALA A 225 37.48 18.65 -27.77
CA ALA A 225 38.08 18.00 -28.93
C ALA A 225 38.06 18.93 -30.15
N THR A 226 39.17 18.97 -30.90
CA THR A 226 39.26 19.67 -32.18
C THR A 226 39.52 18.67 -33.30
N CYS A 227 38.68 18.68 -34.33
CA CYS A 227 38.88 17.87 -35.52
C CYS A 227 39.77 18.61 -36.53
N LEU A 228 40.80 17.93 -37.03
CA LEU A 228 41.75 18.43 -38.01
C LEU A 228 41.71 17.61 -39.30
N LYS A 229 41.69 18.31 -40.44
CA LYS A 229 41.96 17.71 -41.75
C LYS A 229 43.25 18.30 -42.35
N PRO A 230 44.38 17.57 -42.37
CA PRO A 230 45.61 18.03 -42.99
C PRO A 230 45.58 17.76 -44.49
N ARG A 231 45.11 18.72 -45.31
CA ARG A 231 45.28 18.65 -46.78
C ARG A 231 45.26 20.03 -47.42
N TRP A 232 46.40 20.51 -47.92
CA TRP A 232 46.66 21.82 -48.59
C TRP A 232 46.20 23.12 -47.86
N LEU A 233 45.17 23.06 -47.01
CA LEU A 233 44.72 24.08 -46.07
C LEU A 233 44.35 23.36 -44.76
N LEU A 234 44.88 23.80 -43.62
CA LEU A 234 44.51 23.24 -42.31
C LEU A 234 43.11 23.71 -41.95
N LEU A 235 42.16 22.77 -41.88
CA LEU A 235 40.82 23.02 -41.37
C LEU A 235 40.76 22.58 -39.91
N LEU A 236 40.52 23.54 -39.00
CA LEU A 236 40.31 23.31 -37.58
C LEU A 236 38.82 23.46 -37.28
N ILE A 237 38.19 22.41 -36.76
CA ILE A 237 36.80 22.44 -36.33
C ILE A 237 36.79 22.16 -34.83
N ASP A 238 36.33 23.15 -34.06
CA ASP A 238 36.05 22.95 -32.64
C ASP A 238 34.81 22.08 -32.47
N THR A 239 34.99 20.92 -31.84
CA THR A 239 33.97 19.91 -31.55
C THR A 239 33.87 19.68 -30.04
N THR A 240 34.00 20.75 -29.26
CA THR A 240 33.83 20.71 -27.81
C THR A 240 32.38 20.38 -27.46
N VAL A 241 32.21 19.43 -26.54
CA VAL A 241 30.89 18.98 -26.07
C VAL A 241 30.86 18.80 -24.56
N PRO A 242 30.18 19.70 -23.84
CA PRO A 242 29.82 19.52 -22.44
C PRO A 242 28.36 19.05 -22.31
N CYS A 243 28.15 17.97 -21.57
CA CYS A 243 26.83 17.44 -21.24
C CYS A 243 26.68 17.21 -19.73
N PRO A 244 25.55 17.62 -19.12
CA PRO A 244 25.31 17.43 -17.70
C PRO A 244 25.18 15.93 -17.38
N ILE A 245 25.93 15.45 -16.40
CA ILE A 245 25.86 14.06 -15.93
C ILE A 245 24.84 13.96 -14.80
N ASP A 246 24.89 14.91 -13.87
CA ASP A 246 23.99 14.99 -12.71
C ASP A 246 23.18 16.29 -12.74
N GLY A 247 22.31 16.47 -11.74
CA GLY A 247 21.45 17.65 -11.56
C GLY A 247 20.07 17.34 -11.03
N LEU A 248 19.83 16.10 -10.57
CA LEU A 248 18.55 15.72 -10.00
C LEU A 248 18.61 15.82 -8.47
N THR A 249 17.67 16.56 -7.90
CA THR A 249 17.41 16.53 -6.47
C THR A 249 15.97 16.12 -6.23
N PHE A 250 15.76 15.33 -5.19
CA PHE A 250 14.48 14.73 -4.85
C PHE A 250 14.04 15.23 -3.48
N THR A 251 12.78 15.64 -3.37
CA THR A 251 12.08 15.83 -2.10
C THR A 251 10.96 14.79 -1.98
N GLU A 252 10.21 14.80 -0.88
CA GLU A 252 9.05 13.91 -0.71
C GLU A 252 7.92 14.17 -1.72
N THR A 253 7.90 15.34 -2.36
CA THR A 253 6.79 15.76 -3.23
C THR A 253 7.22 16.27 -4.60
N THR A 254 8.51 16.55 -4.82
CA THR A 254 9.01 17.15 -6.05
C THR A 254 10.33 16.56 -6.51
N ILE A 255 10.48 16.53 -7.83
CA ILE A 255 11.75 16.36 -8.54
C ILE A 255 12.20 17.75 -8.97
N THR A 256 13.47 18.07 -8.73
CA THR A 256 14.09 19.28 -9.28
C THR A 256 15.26 18.88 -10.16
N TRP A 257 15.17 19.24 -11.45
CA TRP A 257 16.22 19.02 -12.43
C TRP A 257 16.91 20.35 -12.77
N THR A 258 18.18 20.46 -12.40
CA THR A 258 19.00 21.65 -12.62
C THR A 258 19.96 21.40 -13.76
N ILE A 259 20.02 22.34 -14.71
CA ILE A 259 20.87 22.28 -15.90
C ILE A 259 21.62 23.61 -16.01
N PRO A 260 22.93 23.63 -16.25
CA PRO A 260 23.66 24.89 -16.46
C PRO A 260 23.09 25.66 -17.66
N SER A 261 22.76 26.94 -17.48
CA SER A 261 22.33 27.83 -18.56
C SER A 261 23.52 28.37 -19.36
N ILE A 262 24.69 28.41 -18.71
CA ILE A 262 25.94 28.87 -19.30
C ILE A 262 26.92 27.72 -19.18
N LEU A 263 27.48 27.31 -20.31
CA LEU A 263 28.51 26.30 -20.43
C LEU A 263 29.81 27.03 -20.83
N PRO A 264 30.72 27.32 -19.88
CA PRO A 264 31.89 28.17 -20.13
C PRO A 264 32.80 27.66 -21.27
N SER A 265 32.85 26.34 -21.46
CA SER A 265 33.60 25.70 -22.55
C SER A 265 32.99 25.92 -23.93
N LEU A 266 31.72 26.32 -24.01
CA LEU A 266 31.04 26.68 -25.26
C LEU A 266 30.91 28.18 -25.47
N ILE A 267 30.95 28.96 -24.38
CA ILE A 267 30.69 30.41 -24.35
C ILE A 267 31.96 31.11 -23.87
N LEU A 268 32.81 31.51 -24.82
CA LEU A 268 34.08 32.17 -24.54
C LEU A 268 33.88 33.63 -24.10
N HIS A 269 32.83 34.27 -24.60
CA HIS A 269 32.53 35.69 -24.36
C HIS A 269 31.14 35.86 -23.73
N LEU A 270 31.06 35.69 -22.41
CA LEU A 270 29.83 35.82 -21.60
C LEU A 270 29.02 37.10 -21.87
N ASN A 271 29.68 38.22 -22.15
CA ASN A 271 29.01 39.50 -22.43
C ASN A 271 28.20 39.49 -23.73
N THR A 272 28.40 38.50 -24.60
CA THR A 272 27.72 38.35 -25.89
C THR A 272 26.65 37.27 -25.88
N PHE A 273 26.53 36.55 -24.76
CA PHE A 273 25.57 35.47 -24.60
C PHE A 273 24.15 36.02 -24.50
N HIS A 274 23.26 35.51 -25.35
CA HIS A 274 21.84 35.81 -25.32
C HIS A 274 21.02 34.52 -25.41
N SER A 275 20.25 34.22 -24.36
CA SER A 275 19.36 33.07 -24.33
C SER A 275 18.13 33.34 -25.20
N GLU A 276 17.89 32.51 -26.23
CA GLU A 276 16.81 32.72 -27.20
C GLU A 276 15.53 31.98 -26.81
N ASN A 277 15.63 30.67 -26.55
CA ASN A 277 14.46 29.83 -26.28
C ASN A 277 14.86 28.65 -25.39
N ILE A 278 14.00 28.33 -24.43
CA ILE A 278 14.09 27.15 -23.58
C ILE A 278 12.75 26.44 -23.67
N SER A 279 12.79 25.16 -24.04
CA SER A 279 11.58 24.36 -24.14
C SER A 279 11.75 23.02 -23.47
N LEU A 280 10.68 22.58 -22.81
CA LEU A 280 10.58 21.30 -22.14
C LEU A 280 9.70 20.37 -22.97
N ALA A 281 10.09 19.11 -23.05
CA ALA A 281 9.29 18.03 -23.59
C ALA A 281 9.27 16.85 -22.61
N VAL A 282 8.15 16.14 -22.57
CA VAL A 282 7.94 14.97 -21.71
C VAL A 282 7.47 13.81 -22.59
N ASP A 283 8.12 12.65 -22.48
CA ASP A 283 7.89 11.46 -23.33
C ASP A 283 7.84 11.79 -24.84
N GLY A 284 8.74 12.67 -25.31
CA GLY A 284 8.83 13.07 -26.71
C GLY A 284 7.84 14.15 -27.16
N ILE A 285 6.91 14.59 -26.31
CA ILE A 285 5.93 15.63 -26.63
C ILE A 285 6.38 16.97 -26.04
N ARG A 286 6.48 18.01 -26.89
CA ARG A 286 6.83 19.37 -26.45
C ARG A 286 5.70 19.98 -25.64
N ILE A 287 6.02 20.44 -24.43
CA ILE A 287 5.10 21.11 -23.53
C ILE A 287 5.13 22.61 -23.83
N THR A 288 4.01 23.13 -24.36
CA THR A 288 3.86 24.56 -24.69
C THR A 288 3.44 25.40 -23.48
N ASP A 289 2.71 24.81 -22.53
CA ASP A 289 2.30 25.45 -21.28
C ASP A 289 2.65 24.51 -20.10
N SER A 290 3.82 24.73 -19.50
CA SER A 290 4.30 23.94 -18.37
C SER A 290 3.42 24.11 -17.12
N ALA A 291 2.84 25.30 -16.92
CA ALA A 291 2.04 25.60 -15.73
C ALA A 291 0.72 24.80 -15.73
N SER A 292 0.09 24.61 -16.89
CA SER A 292 -1.12 23.76 -17.02
C SER A 292 -0.89 22.30 -16.62
N HIS A 293 0.34 21.81 -16.71
CA HIS A 293 0.74 20.45 -16.31
C HIS A 293 1.31 20.39 -14.89
N GLY A 294 1.32 21.52 -14.17
CA GLY A 294 1.91 21.64 -12.83
C GLY A 294 3.43 21.65 -12.79
N TYR A 295 4.10 21.75 -13.95
CA TYR A 295 5.55 21.87 -14.02
C TYR A 295 5.98 23.33 -13.93
N GLU A 296 7.08 23.57 -13.22
CA GLU A 296 7.69 24.89 -13.14
C GLU A 296 9.01 24.89 -13.92
N LEU A 297 9.14 25.80 -14.88
CA LEU A 297 10.38 26.03 -15.63
C LEU A 297 10.90 27.42 -15.28
N LYS A 298 11.98 27.47 -14.51
CA LYS A 298 12.68 28.70 -14.13
C LYS A 298 14.02 28.74 -14.82
N SER A 299 14.35 29.86 -15.44
CA SER A 299 15.69 30.11 -15.97
C SER A 299 16.26 31.37 -15.33
N ASN A 300 17.49 31.28 -14.84
CA ASN A 300 18.30 32.43 -14.45
C ASN A 300 19.61 32.45 -15.23
N ALA A 301 20.48 33.39 -14.92
CA ALA A 301 21.75 33.56 -15.64
C ALA A 301 22.69 32.35 -15.53
N THR A 302 22.60 31.53 -14.48
CA THR A 302 23.56 30.42 -14.26
C THR A 302 22.96 29.05 -14.53
N HIS A 303 21.65 28.85 -14.32
CA HIS A 303 20.98 27.56 -14.49
C HIS A 303 19.52 27.68 -14.92
N ILE A 304 19.07 26.61 -15.54
CA ILE A 304 17.68 26.28 -15.86
C ILE A 304 17.26 25.23 -14.83
N GLU A 305 16.18 25.52 -14.11
CA GLU A 305 15.61 24.67 -13.08
C GLU A 305 14.21 24.22 -13.55
N VAL A 306 14.02 22.91 -13.63
CA VAL A 306 12.74 22.28 -13.94
C VAL A 306 12.24 21.60 -12.68
N THR A 307 11.11 22.04 -12.13
CA THR A 307 10.48 21.45 -10.95
C THR A 307 9.23 20.70 -11.36
N ILE A 308 9.14 19.44 -10.96
CA ILE A 308 8.07 18.52 -11.34
C ILE A 308 7.49 17.90 -10.07
N PRO A 309 6.19 18.09 -9.79
CA PRO A 309 5.51 17.38 -8.72
C PRO A 309 5.51 15.86 -8.97
N ILE A 310 5.76 15.09 -7.92
CA ILE A 310 5.65 13.63 -7.99
C ILE A 310 4.19 13.25 -8.21
N GLY A 311 3.94 12.40 -9.22
CA GLY A 311 2.58 12.07 -9.66
C GLY A 311 1.96 13.07 -10.65
N ALA A 312 2.74 14.04 -11.15
CA ALA A 312 2.30 14.90 -12.24
C ALA A 312 1.99 14.09 -13.53
N ALA A 313 1.28 14.72 -14.47
CA ALA A 313 1.03 14.12 -15.78
C ALA A 313 2.35 13.77 -16.49
N GLY A 314 2.33 12.90 -17.50
CA GLY A 314 3.52 12.54 -18.29
C GLY A 314 4.56 11.69 -17.55
N GLY A 315 4.35 11.35 -16.28
CA GLY A 315 5.09 10.29 -15.59
C GLY A 315 4.17 9.23 -15.04
N GLN A 316 4.74 8.22 -14.41
CA GLN A 316 4.00 7.09 -13.84
C GLN A 316 4.52 6.72 -12.45
N LEU A 317 3.57 6.50 -11.53
CA LEU A 317 3.81 5.82 -10.26
C LEU A 317 3.75 4.31 -10.49
N GLN A 318 4.79 3.62 -10.04
CA GLN A 318 4.92 2.18 -10.11
C GLN A 318 5.09 1.64 -8.69
N SER A 319 4.18 0.78 -8.25
CA SER A 319 4.25 0.17 -6.93
C SER A 319 5.36 -0.87 -6.86
N ASP A 320 5.95 -1.03 -5.67
CA ASP A 320 6.95 -2.05 -5.41
C ASP A 320 7.00 -2.43 -3.92
N VAL A 321 7.58 -3.59 -3.65
CA VAL A 321 7.91 -4.06 -2.31
C VAL A 321 9.42 -4.13 -2.18
N HIS A 322 10.00 -3.21 -1.42
CA HIS A 322 11.44 -3.20 -1.16
C HIS A 322 11.71 -3.55 0.31
N ARG A 323 12.44 -4.64 0.55
CA ARG A 323 12.82 -5.12 1.89
C ARG A 323 11.61 -5.27 2.85
N GLY A 324 10.49 -5.76 2.33
CA GLY A 324 9.26 -5.97 3.12
C GLY A 324 8.46 -4.69 3.41
N VAL A 325 8.78 -3.58 2.77
CA VAL A 325 8.03 -2.32 2.85
C VAL A 325 7.33 -2.07 1.51
N PHE A 326 6.03 -1.79 1.57
CA PHE A 326 5.24 -1.37 0.42
C PHE A 326 5.47 0.11 0.10
N GLY A 327 5.53 0.45 -1.18
CA GLY A 327 5.79 1.81 -1.62
C GLY A 327 5.71 1.92 -3.13
N ALA A 328 6.23 3.02 -3.66
CA ALA A 328 6.26 3.26 -5.10
C ALA A 328 7.52 4.03 -5.52
N THR A 329 7.81 3.96 -6.80
CA THR A 329 8.74 4.86 -7.49
C THR A 329 7.99 5.65 -8.54
N TYR A 330 8.38 6.89 -8.78
CA TYR A 330 7.83 7.70 -9.86
C TYR A 330 8.88 7.86 -10.96
N GLY A 331 8.48 7.55 -12.19
CA GLY A 331 9.31 7.69 -13.38
C GLY A 331 8.78 8.78 -14.31
N ILE A 332 9.67 9.51 -14.99
CA ILE A 332 9.33 10.47 -16.05
C ILE A 332 10.51 10.68 -17.01
N HIS A 333 10.27 10.78 -18.33
CA HIS A 333 11.32 11.11 -19.31
C HIS A 333 11.29 12.57 -19.71
N LEU A 334 12.37 13.28 -19.44
CA LEU A 334 12.49 14.71 -19.69
C LEU A 334 13.41 14.99 -20.86
N PHE A 335 13.02 15.98 -21.66
CA PHE A 335 13.77 16.48 -22.79
C PHE A 335 13.83 18.01 -22.65
N LEU A 336 15.03 18.58 -22.56
CA LEU A 336 15.21 20.03 -22.58
C LEU A 336 15.90 20.43 -23.89
N GLU A 337 15.36 21.41 -24.59
CA GLU A 337 16.02 22.09 -25.70
C GLU A 337 16.25 23.55 -25.33
N HIS A 338 17.51 23.98 -25.31
CA HIS A 338 17.95 25.35 -25.08
C HIS A 338 18.66 25.86 -26.32
N THR A 339 18.26 27.03 -26.82
CA THR A 339 18.94 27.74 -27.90
C THR A 339 19.43 29.08 -27.40
N TRP A 340 20.67 29.42 -27.73
CA TRP A 340 21.25 30.72 -27.43
C TRP A 340 22.07 31.24 -28.60
N SER A 341 22.34 32.55 -28.59
CA SER A 341 23.24 33.21 -29.51
C SER A 341 24.48 33.77 -28.82
N ASP A 342 25.59 33.76 -29.55
CA ASP A 342 26.90 34.30 -29.14
C ASP A 342 27.67 34.79 -30.38
N THR A 343 28.77 35.54 -30.18
CA THR A 343 29.57 36.09 -31.29
C THR A 343 30.35 35.03 -32.08
N ASP A 344 30.61 33.87 -31.48
CA ASP A 344 31.53 32.86 -32.02
C ASP A 344 30.80 31.91 -32.99
N TRP A 345 29.58 31.53 -32.65
CA TRP A 345 28.78 30.52 -33.35
C TRP A 345 27.45 31.04 -33.88
N HIS A 346 27.10 32.31 -33.71
CA HIS A 346 25.78 32.87 -34.00
C HIS A 346 24.65 32.22 -33.20
N VAL A 347 24.26 30.97 -33.51
CA VAL A 347 23.23 30.23 -32.78
C VAL A 347 23.76 28.84 -32.44
N THR A 348 23.67 28.48 -31.16
CA THR A 348 23.89 27.12 -30.67
C THR A 348 22.57 26.54 -30.19
N LYS A 349 22.30 25.27 -30.53
CA LYS A 349 21.20 24.47 -29.99
C LYS A 349 21.75 23.35 -29.11
N PHE A 350 21.22 23.23 -27.92
CA PHE A 350 21.63 22.26 -26.91
C PHE A 350 20.43 21.45 -26.46
N MET A 351 20.56 20.13 -26.54
CA MET A 351 19.50 19.19 -26.20
C MET A 351 19.99 18.23 -25.14
N VAL A 352 19.21 18.07 -24.07
CA VAL A 352 19.49 17.11 -22.99
C VAL A 352 18.31 16.20 -22.81
N ILE A 353 18.58 14.90 -22.79
CA ILE A 353 17.57 13.89 -22.51
C ILE A 353 17.91 13.24 -21.17
N LYS A 354 16.92 13.21 -20.27
CA LYS A 354 17.09 12.74 -18.91
C LYS A 354 15.92 11.86 -18.50
N PRO A 355 16.06 10.52 -18.52
CA PRO A 355 15.15 9.66 -17.76
C PRO A 355 15.33 9.97 -16.27
N VAL A 356 14.22 10.13 -15.56
CA VAL A 356 14.20 10.36 -14.13
C VAL A 356 13.40 9.25 -13.47
N ARG A 357 13.98 8.64 -12.44
CA ARG A 357 13.28 7.73 -11.54
C ARG A 357 13.57 8.17 -10.10
N THR A 358 12.53 8.40 -9.31
CA THR A 358 12.70 8.75 -7.90
C THR A 358 13.26 7.58 -7.13
N PRO A 359 13.93 7.83 -5.98
CA PRO A 359 14.15 6.80 -4.98
C PRO A 359 12.84 6.12 -4.57
N PHE A 360 12.94 4.92 -3.98
CA PHE A 360 11.79 4.21 -3.42
C PHE A 360 11.14 5.04 -2.31
N MET A 361 9.85 5.31 -2.46
CA MET A 361 9.03 6.08 -1.51
C MET A 361 8.11 5.13 -0.75
N PRO A 362 8.35 4.89 0.55
CA PRO A 362 7.47 4.07 1.37
C PRO A 362 6.06 4.66 1.44
N GLN A 363 5.05 3.80 1.31
CA GLN A 363 3.65 4.19 1.38
C GLN A 363 2.93 3.39 2.45
N ARG A 364 1.98 4.03 3.14
CA ARG A 364 1.14 3.34 4.12
C ARG A 364 -0.16 2.93 3.47
N LEU A 365 -0.46 1.65 3.55
CA LEU A 365 -1.81 1.16 3.28
C LEU A 365 -2.77 1.70 4.36
N SER A 366 -3.94 2.13 3.93
CA SER A 366 -5.06 2.57 4.74
C SER A 366 -6.10 1.48 4.89
N VAL A 367 -6.59 1.27 6.11
CA VAL A 367 -7.77 0.43 6.38
C VAL A 367 -8.84 1.33 6.98
N ALA A 368 -9.95 1.52 6.27
CA ALA A 368 -11.07 2.31 6.75
C ALA A 368 -12.19 1.40 7.25
N ASN A 369 -12.72 1.70 8.45
CA ASN A 369 -13.87 1.02 9.02
C ASN A 369 -15.13 1.87 8.78
N ASN A 370 -15.90 1.51 7.76
CA ASN A 370 -17.15 2.20 7.36
C ASN A 370 -18.39 1.45 7.87
N THR A 371 -18.23 0.63 8.90
CA THR A 371 -19.30 -0.18 9.49
C THR A 371 -20.42 0.69 10.06
N ILE A 372 -21.65 0.37 9.69
CA ILE A 372 -22.86 0.98 10.25
C ILE A 372 -23.43 -0.01 11.28
N PRO A 373 -23.46 0.32 12.58
CA PRO A 373 -23.84 -0.63 13.63
C PRO A 373 -25.21 -1.30 13.38
N GLU A 374 -26.19 -0.52 12.92
CA GLU A 374 -27.57 -0.96 12.72
C GLU A 374 -27.72 -2.04 11.63
N THR A 375 -26.79 -2.09 10.66
CA THR A 375 -26.82 -3.10 9.59
C THR A 375 -26.26 -4.44 10.04
N ARG A 376 -25.54 -4.49 11.18
CA ARG A 376 -24.83 -5.68 11.69
C ARG A 376 -23.88 -6.32 10.67
N LEU A 377 -23.34 -5.51 9.77
CA LEU A 377 -22.34 -5.90 8.77
C LEU A 377 -21.10 -5.03 8.94
N PHE A 378 -19.93 -5.65 9.12
CA PHE A 378 -18.67 -4.94 8.94
C PHE A 378 -18.55 -4.50 7.49
N ASN A 379 -18.20 -3.22 7.27
CA ASN A 379 -17.89 -2.68 5.96
C ASN A 379 -16.48 -2.09 6.03
N ILE A 380 -15.51 -2.80 5.44
CA ILE A 380 -14.09 -2.48 5.53
C ILE A 380 -13.60 -2.07 4.16
N THR A 381 -12.86 -0.98 4.07
CA THR A 381 -12.19 -0.59 2.82
C THR A 381 -10.68 -0.71 2.96
N PHE A 382 -10.08 -1.56 2.13
CA PHE A 382 -8.63 -1.69 1.96
C PHE A 382 -8.17 -0.68 0.90
N GLY A 383 -7.21 0.17 1.24
CA GLY A 383 -6.66 1.21 0.39
C GLY A 383 -5.26 1.60 0.89
N ALA A 384 -4.66 2.72 0.48
CA ALA A 384 -4.83 3.38 -0.80
C ALA A 384 -3.89 2.68 -1.78
N LEU A 385 -4.44 1.94 -2.73
CA LEU A 385 -3.69 1.10 -3.66
C LEU A 385 -3.36 1.86 -4.93
N PHE A 386 -2.23 1.50 -5.56
CA PHE A 386 -1.87 2.00 -6.88
C PHE A 386 -2.63 1.23 -7.97
N PRO A 387 -2.81 1.82 -9.17
CA PRO A 387 -3.52 1.16 -10.28
C PRO A 387 -2.92 -0.16 -10.75
N ASP A 388 -1.65 -0.41 -10.45
CA ASP A 388 -0.90 -1.62 -10.77
C ASP A 388 -0.90 -2.66 -9.63
N ASP A 389 -1.66 -2.41 -8.55
CA ASP A 389 -1.84 -3.35 -7.45
C ASP A 389 -3.15 -4.13 -7.59
N HIS A 390 -3.09 -5.42 -7.29
CA HIS A 390 -4.27 -6.28 -7.33
C HIS A 390 -4.42 -7.08 -6.04
N LEU A 391 -5.63 -7.08 -5.48
CA LEU A 391 -5.95 -7.95 -4.36
C LEU A 391 -6.08 -9.39 -4.86
N VAL A 392 -5.32 -10.32 -4.28
CA VAL A 392 -5.28 -11.72 -4.75
C VAL A 392 -5.76 -12.73 -3.72
N GLU A 393 -5.62 -12.42 -2.43
CA GLU A 393 -5.98 -13.33 -1.35
C GLU A 393 -6.45 -12.56 -0.11
N LEU A 394 -7.39 -13.18 0.62
CA LEU A 394 -7.88 -12.74 1.94
C LEU A 394 -7.77 -13.87 2.95
N VAL A 395 -7.35 -13.54 4.16
CA VAL A 395 -7.38 -14.44 5.32
C VAL A 395 -8.35 -13.87 6.33
N ILE A 396 -9.48 -14.54 6.55
CA ILE A 396 -10.50 -14.14 7.52
C ILE A 396 -10.52 -15.20 8.62
N GLY A 397 -10.24 -14.77 9.86
CA GLY A 397 -9.99 -15.71 10.95
C GLY A 397 -8.72 -16.55 10.68
N ASN A 398 -8.89 -17.86 10.50
CA ASN A 398 -7.81 -18.81 10.19
C ASN A 398 -7.96 -19.47 8.80
N VAL A 399 -8.87 -18.96 7.96
CA VAL A 399 -9.16 -19.52 6.64
C VAL A 399 -8.67 -18.56 5.56
N THR A 400 -7.97 -19.11 4.58
CA THR A 400 -7.46 -18.39 3.41
C THR A 400 -8.40 -18.56 2.23
N TYR A 401 -8.71 -17.47 1.55
CA TYR A 401 -9.58 -17.40 0.38
C TYR A 401 -8.86 -16.70 -0.78
N ILE A 402 -8.92 -17.30 -1.97
CA ILE A 402 -8.55 -16.63 -3.21
C ILE A 402 -9.69 -15.68 -3.59
N ILE A 403 -9.39 -14.49 -4.10
CA ILE A 403 -10.43 -13.48 -4.39
C ILE A 403 -11.53 -13.99 -5.34
N LEU A 404 -11.18 -14.85 -6.30
CA LEU A 404 -12.14 -15.42 -7.25
C LEU A 404 -13.18 -16.36 -6.60
N GLU A 405 -12.88 -16.89 -5.41
CA GLU A 405 -13.73 -17.88 -4.72
C GLU A 405 -14.41 -17.28 -3.48
N VAL A 406 -14.12 -16.03 -3.13
CA VAL A 406 -14.57 -15.44 -1.85
C VAL A 406 -16.09 -15.24 -1.82
N GLU A 407 -16.70 -14.93 -2.97
CA GLU A 407 -18.15 -14.76 -3.10
C GLU A 407 -18.91 -16.07 -2.94
N ASP A 408 -18.35 -17.19 -3.42
CA ASP A 408 -18.93 -18.54 -3.23
C ASP A 408 -18.99 -18.95 -1.75
N HIS A 409 -18.15 -18.34 -0.92
CA HIS A 409 -18.11 -18.54 0.53
C HIS A 409 -18.96 -17.52 1.31
N GLY A 410 -19.74 -16.69 0.61
CA GLY A 410 -20.73 -15.78 1.20
C GLY A 410 -20.19 -14.39 1.58
N TYR A 411 -18.94 -14.07 1.29
CA TYR A 411 -18.37 -12.75 1.51
C TYR A 411 -18.55 -11.87 0.27
N LYS A 412 -18.98 -10.62 0.45
CA LYS A 412 -19.09 -9.67 -0.66
C LYS A 412 -17.85 -8.81 -0.73
N ILE A 413 -17.24 -8.76 -1.90
CA ILE A 413 -16.08 -7.91 -2.15
C ILE A 413 -16.21 -7.18 -3.49
N TRP A 414 -15.84 -5.91 -3.56
CA TRP A 414 -15.83 -5.17 -4.81
C TRP A 414 -14.80 -4.05 -4.82
N GLU A 415 -14.41 -3.61 -6.01
CA GLU A 415 -13.48 -2.49 -6.19
C GLU A 415 -14.20 -1.14 -6.02
N THR A 416 -13.52 -0.18 -5.40
CA THR A 416 -13.98 1.20 -5.24
C THR A 416 -12.85 2.19 -5.54
N ARG A 417 -13.21 3.43 -5.87
CA ARG A 417 -12.25 4.53 -6.03
C ARG A 417 -12.26 5.41 -4.79
N LEU A 418 -11.08 5.66 -4.24
CA LEU A 418 -10.89 6.48 -3.06
C LEU A 418 -10.67 7.96 -3.43
N PRO A 419 -10.95 8.89 -2.49
CA PRO A 419 -10.57 10.29 -2.65
C PRO A 419 -9.07 10.42 -2.95
N GLY A 420 -8.71 11.15 -4.00
CA GLY A 420 -7.33 11.22 -4.50
C GLY A 420 -7.03 10.29 -5.68
N GLY A 421 -8.02 9.54 -6.17
CA GLY A 421 -7.91 8.75 -7.41
C GLY A 421 -7.25 7.38 -7.26
N THR A 422 -6.88 7.00 -6.04
CA THR A 422 -6.34 5.67 -5.70
C THR A 422 -7.43 4.61 -5.68
N GLN A 423 -7.04 3.35 -5.87
CA GLN A 423 -7.95 2.21 -5.82
C GLN A 423 -8.10 1.70 -4.39
N GLY A 424 -9.24 1.05 -4.13
CA GLY A 424 -9.46 0.30 -2.92
C GLY A 424 -10.44 -0.84 -3.14
N PHE A 425 -10.52 -1.75 -2.17
CA PHE A 425 -11.47 -2.86 -2.17
C PHE A 425 -12.33 -2.78 -0.93
N VAL A 426 -13.64 -2.95 -1.09
CA VAL A 426 -14.58 -3.00 0.02
C VAL A 426 -14.94 -4.45 0.30
N LEU A 427 -14.86 -4.86 1.56
CA LEU A 427 -15.26 -6.16 2.07
C LEU A 427 -16.41 -6.00 3.05
N GLU A 428 -17.48 -6.78 2.84
CA GLU A 428 -18.59 -6.90 3.79
C GLU A 428 -18.59 -8.26 4.49
N VAL A 429 -18.71 -8.24 5.83
CA VAL A 429 -18.76 -9.44 6.67
C VAL A 429 -19.84 -9.31 7.74
N SER A 430 -20.69 -10.31 7.91
CA SER A 430 -21.74 -10.29 8.94
C SER A 430 -21.17 -10.41 10.35
N PHE A 431 -21.79 -9.75 11.33
CA PHE A 431 -21.45 -9.92 12.75
C PHE A 431 -21.72 -11.33 13.28
N ASP A 432 -22.57 -12.10 12.60
CA ASP A 432 -22.89 -13.49 12.94
C ASP A 432 -21.98 -14.51 12.25
N ASP A 433 -21.01 -14.04 11.47
CA ASP A 433 -19.98 -14.89 10.88
C ASP A 433 -19.15 -15.60 11.96
N PRO A 434 -18.84 -16.91 11.81
CA PRO A 434 -18.09 -17.68 12.80
C PRO A 434 -16.68 -17.14 13.08
N ASN A 435 -16.09 -16.38 12.15
CA ASN A 435 -14.76 -15.78 12.31
C ASN A 435 -14.80 -14.43 13.04
N VAL A 436 -15.99 -13.87 13.29
CA VAL A 436 -16.15 -12.64 14.08
C VAL A 436 -16.12 -12.98 15.56
N THR A 437 -15.15 -12.39 16.27
CA THR A 437 -15.04 -12.57 17.72
C THR A 437 -16.02 -11.65 18.44
N LYS A 438 -16.93 -12.23 19.21
CA LYS A 438 -17.89 -11.50 20.05
C LYS A 438 -17.39 -11.44 21.49
N LYS A 439 -17.24 -10.24 22.05
CA LYS A 439 -16.82 -10.02 23.44
C LYS A 439 -17.85 -9.18 24.18
N TYR A 440 -18.37 -9.71 25.28
CA TYR A 440 -19.20 -8.93 26.19
C TYR A 440 -18.32 -7.92 26.93
N VAL A 441 -18.70 -6.64 26.94
CA VAL A 441 -17.86 -5.57 27.52
C VAL A 441 -18.59 -4.86 28.66
N ASN A 442 -19.73 -4.26 28.34
CA ASN A 442 -20.57 -3.51 29.29
C ASN A 442 -21.89 -4.23 29.57
N ARG A 443 -22.75 -3.65 30.42
CA ARG A 443 -24.01 -4.26 30.91
C ARG A 443 -24.97 -4.71 29.81
N ASN A 444 -24.95 -4.06 28.65
CA ASN A 444 -25.82 -4.38 27.51
C ASN A 444 -25.08 -4.38 26.18
N GLU A 445 -23.74 -4.30 26.18
CA GLU A 445 -22.95 -4.10 24.96
C GLU A 445 -22.06 -5.29 24.60
N THR A 446 -22.15 -5.68 23.34
CA THR A 446 -21.26 -6.65 22.70
C THR A 446 -20.29 -5.91 21.77
N ARG A 447 -19.00 -6.15 21.94
CA ARG A 447 -17.97 -5.73 20.99
C ARG A 447 -17.67 -6.86 20.02
N TYR A 448 -17.93 -6.60 18.76
CA TYR A 448 -17.59 -7.44 17.62
C TYR A 448 -16.21 -7.04 17.12
N VAL A 449 -15.33 -8.02 16.90
CA VAL A 449 -13.97 -7.79 16.38
C VAL A 449 -13.73 -8.72 15.21
N LEU A 450 -13.28 -8.15 14.10
CA LEU A 450 -12.94 -8.87 12.88
C LEU A 450 -11.47 -8.63 12.53
N HIS A 451 -10.75 -9.73 12.34
CA HIS A 451 -9.37 -9.76 11.90
C HIS A 451 -9.32 -10.28 10.47
N VAL A 452 -8.70 -9.50 9.58
CA VAL A 452 -8.53 -9.85 8.17
C VAL A 452 -7.09 -9.55 7.77
N ASN A 453 -6.39 -10.48 7.14
CA ASN A 453 -5.15 -10.16 6.44
C ASN A 453 -5.42 -10.20 4.94
N TYR A 454 -5.01 -9.17 4.22
CA TYR A 454 -5.20 -9.12 2.77
C TYR A 454 -3.84 -9.12 2.08
N THR A 455 -3.74 -9.87 0.98
CA THR A 455 -2.50 -10.03 0.23
C THR A 455 -2.67 -9.43 -1.15
N LEU A 456 -1.75 -8.54 -1.50
CA LEU A 456 -1.67 -7.85 -2.76
C LEU A 456 -0.62 -8.50 -3.67
N SER A 457 -0.90 -8.55 -4.96
CA SER A 457 0.11 -8.64 -6.01
C SER A 457 0.50 -7.22 -6.41
N VAL A 458 1.75 -6.85 -6.11
CA VAL A 458 2.27 -5.49 -6.18
C VAL A 458 3.21 -5.34 -7.38
N GLY A 459 2.95 -4.30 -8.17
CA GLY A 459 3.78 -3.87 -9.29
C GLY A 459 3.85 -4.86 -10.45
N PRO A 460 4.61 -4.54 -11.52
CA PRO A 460 4.72 -5.39 -12.70
C PRO A 460 5.46 -6.70 -12.44
N ASP A 461 6.29 -6.76 -11.40
CA ASP A 461 6.98 -7.97 -10.95
C ASP A 461 6.04 -8.93 -10.20
N LYS A 462 4.80 -8.52 -9.91
CA LYS A 462 3.77 -9.29 -9.20
C LYS A 462 4.24 -9.80 -7.84
N LYS A 463 4.99 -8.97 -7.09
CA LYS A 463 5.50 -9.34 -5.76
C LYS A 463 4.34 -9.47 -4.79
N SER A 464 4.36 -10.50 -3.96
CA SER A 464 3.31 -10.70 -2.95
C SER A 464 3.57 -9.84 -1.71
N PHE A 465 2.56 -9.13 -1.22
CA PHE A 465 2.62 -8.33 0.00
C PHE A 465 1.36 -8.50 0.85
N SER A 466 1.51 -9.04 2.06
CA SER A 466 0.40 -9.23 3.00
C SER A 466 0.35 -8.12 4.04
N TYR A 467 -0.83 -7.59 4.30
CA TYR A 467 -1.06 -6.53 5.28
C TYR A 467 -2.24 -6.87 6.21
N PRO A 468 -2.06 -6.73 7.54
CA PRO A 468 -3.11 -7.03 8.50
C PRO A 468 -4.10 -5.86 8.68
N ALA A 469 -5.38 -6.20 8.80
CA ALA A 469 -6.49 -5.30 9.10
C ALA A 469 -7.25 -5.81 10.33
N LYS A 470 -7.57 -4.89 11.24
CA LYS A 470 -8.40 -5.16 12.42
C LYS A 470 -9.45 -4.07 12.53
N VAL A 471 -10.71 -4.48 12.55
CA VAL A 471 -11.85 -3.58 12.79
C VAL A 471 -12.68 -4.07 13.96
N GLU A 472 -13.33 -3.13 14.64
CA GLU A 472 -14.21 -3.42 15.75
C GLU A 472 -15.45 -2.53 15.72
N CYS A 473 -16.56 -3.05 16.23
CA CYS A 473 -17.81 -2.34 16.39
C CYS A 473 -18.46 -2.77 17.71
N THR A 474 -18.91 -1.82 18.52
CA THR A 474 -19.61 -2.08 19.77
C THR A 474 -21.07 -1.74 19.61
N LEU A 475 -21.96 -2.65 20.02
CA LEU A 475 -23.40 -2.48 19.87
C LEU A 475 -24.13 -2.91 21.15
N ALA A 476 -25.16 -2.16 21.53
CA ALA A 476 -25.99 -2.44 22.69
C ALA A 476 -27.12 -3.43 22.35
N ASP A 477 -26.79 -4.71 22.14
CA ASP A 477 -27.72 -5.77 21.73
C ASP A 477 -27.98 -6.87 22.77
N VAL A 478 -27.46 -6.70 23.98
CA VAL A 478 -27.68 -7.69 25.05
C VAL A 478 -28.88 -7.26 25.88
N GLU A 479 -29.96 -8.05 25.79
CA GLU A 479 -31.09 -7.95 26.71
C GLU A 479 -30.78 -8.77 27.97
N LEU A 480 -30.81 -8.10 29.13
CA LEU A 480 -30.63 -8.79 30.40
C LEU A 480 -31.90 -9.56 30.79
N PRO A 481 -31.75 -10.72 31.45
CA PRO A 481 -32.89 -11.48 31.97
C PRO A 481 -33.72 -10.65 32.94
N GLN A 482 -35.03 -10.83 32.90
CA GLN A 482 -35.95 -10.27 33.89
C GLN A 482 -36.47 -11.38 34.79
N ALA A 483 -36.70 -11.07 36.07
CA ALA A 483 -37.23 -12.03 37.02
C ALA A 483 -38.57 -11.57 37.60
N ILE A 484 -39.48 -12.52 37.79
CA ILE A 484 -40.76 -12.32 38.46
C ILE A 484 -40.79 -13.19 39.70
N GLY A 485 -41.07 -12.56 40.85
CA GLY A 485 -41.18 -13.21 42.14
C GLY A 485 -42.63 -13.55 42.50
N THR A 486 -42.88 -14.76 42.98
CA THR A 486 -44.18 -15.19 43.52
C THR A 486 -43.99 -16.12 44.71
N CYS A 487 -44.99 -16.26 45.59
CA CYS A 487 -44.92 -17.15 46.75
C CYS A 487 -46.21 -17.95 46.94
N ASP A 488 -46.07 -19.15 47.50
CA ASP A 488 -47.18 -19.95 48.02
C ASP A 488 -47.13 -20.01 49.56
N SER A 489 -47.81 -20.98 50.18
CA SER A 489 -47.82 -21.15 51.65
C SER A 489 -46.47 -21.52 52.25
N ASP A 490 -45.55 -22.10 51.48
CA ASP A 490 -44.33 -22.76 52.01
C ASP A 490 -43.05 -22.42 51.24
N ASN A 491 -43.15 -21.80 50.06
CA ASN A 491 -42.06 -21.62 49.10
C ASN A 491 -42.08 -20.22 48.48
N LEU A 492 -40.87 -19.74 48.18
CA LEU A 492 -40.59 -18.58 47.36
C LEU A 492 -40.18 -19.05 45.97
N TYR A 493 -40.71 -18.39 44.94
CA TYR A 493 -40.44 -18.66 43.54
C TYR A 493 -39.87 -17.44 42.86
N LEU A 494 -38.78 -17.64 42.10
CA LEU A 494 -38.26 -16.68 41.15
C LEU A 494 -38.28 -17.30 39.76
N ALA A 495 -39.14 -16.78 38.89
CA ALA A 495 -39.19 -17.12 37.48
C ALA A 495 -38.34 -16.13 36.69
N ILE A 496 -37.17 -16.56 36.21
CA ILE A 496 -36.27 -15.76 35.40
C ILE A 496 -36.58 -16.04 33.92
N LEU A 497 -37.11 -15.04 33.23
CA LEU A 497 -37.39 -15.07 31.80
C LEU A 497 -36.06 -15.06 31.05
N VAL A 498 -35.78 -16.12 30.29
CA VAL A 498 -34.54 -16.25 29.54
C VAL A 498 -34.84 -16.13 28.06
N THR A 499 -34.35 -15.06 27.45
CA THR A 499 -34.27 -14.88 25.99
C THR A 499 -32.81 -15.00 25.57
N GLY A 500 -32.45 -16.09 24.86
CA GLY A 500 -31.13 -16.24 24.23
C GLY A 500 -30.12 -17.15 24.97
N PRO A 501 -28.97 -17.46 24.33
CA PRO A 501 -28.02 -18.45 24.82
C PRO A 501 -27.22 -17.95 26.04
N PHE A 502 -27.16 -18.80 27.07
CA PHE A 502 -26.58 -18.63 28.43
C PHE A 502 -25.07 -18.34 28.52
N SER A 503 -24.37 -17.92 27.46
CA SER A 503 -22.91 -17.93 27.43
C SER A 503 -22.22 -16.76 28.15
N TYR A 504 -22.93 -15.70 28.54
CA TYR A 504 -22.31 -14.44 29.01
C TYR A 504 -22.46 -14.17 30.51
N TRP A 505 -23.40 -14.84 31.19
CA TRP A 505 -23.73 -14.60 32.59
C TRP A 505 -24.10 -15.88 33.33
N GLU A 506 -23.94 -15.85 34.65
CA GLU A 506 -24.17 -16.98 35.54
C GLU A 506 -25.01 -16.54 36.75
N LEU A 507 -25.81 -17.46 37.29
CA LEU A 507 -26.69 -17.22 38.43
C LEU A 507 -26.07 -17.70 39.74
N TYR A 508 -26.22 -16.90 40.80
CA TYR A 508 -25.64 -17.16 42.12
C TYR A 508 -26.66 -16.96 43.25
N ILE A 509 -26.60 -17.82 44.26
CA ILE A 509 -27.27 -17.63 45.55
C ILE A 509 -26.18 -17.50 46.61
N GLY A 510 -26.08 -16.32 47.23
CA GLY A 510 -24.93 -15.97 48.07
C GLY A 510 -23.60 -16.14 47.30
N HIS A 511 -22.77 -17.10 47.72
CA HIS A 511 -21.49 -17.43 47.07
C HIS A 511 -21.57 -18.66 46.15
N GLN A 512 -22.72 -19.31 46.06
CA GLN A 512 -22.87 -20.57 45.35
C GLN A 512 -23.42 -20.35 43.94
N ARG A 513 -22.71 -20.89 42.94
CA ARG A 513 -23.15 -20.91 41.54
C ARG A 513 -24.28 -21.92 41.35
N LEU A 514 -25.31 -21.54 40.61
CA LEU A 514 -26.41 -22.41 40.21
C LEU A 514 -26.11 -23.11 38.89
N TYR A 515 -26.38 -24.41 38.83
CA TYR A 515 -26.25 -25.23 37.62
C TYR A 515 -27.63 -25.79 37.22
N PRO A 516 -28.05 -25.67 35.95
CA PRO A 516 -29.21 -26.39 35.44
C PRO A 516 -28.91 -27.90 35.41
N GLY A 517 -29.56 -28.69 36.26
CA GLY A 517 -29.39 -30.15 36.27
C GLY A 517 -29.95 -30.85 37.51
N PRO A 518 -30.18 -32.18 37.45
CA PRO A 518 -30.65 -32.96 38.59
C PRO A 518 -29.56 -33.04 39.67
N GLY A 519 -29.86 -32.51 40.85
CA GLY A 519 -28.91 -32.38 41.96
C GLY A 519 -28.75 -30.95 42.47
N SER A 520 -29.79 -30.10 42.30
CA SER A 520 -29.77 -28.72 42.75
C SER A 520 -29.43 -28.63 44.25
N THR A 521 -28.63 -27.63 44.56
CA THR A 521 -27.87 -27.49 45.81
C THR A 521 -28.78 -27.42 47.04
N GLY A 522 -28.93 -28.58 47.69
CA GLY A 522 -29.74 -28.72 48.90
C GLY A 522 -31.25 -28.72 48.63
N ARG A 523 -31.98 -27.81 49.29
CA ARG A 523 -33.45 -27.72 49.24
C ARG A 523 -33.99 -26.81 48.12
N ILE A 524 -33.12 -26.09 47.41
CA ILE A 524 -33.52 -25.20 46.32
C ILE A 524 -33.61 -26.02 45.03
N LEU A 525 -34.75 -25.96 44.35
CA LEU A 525 -34.99 -26.63 43.07
C LEU A 525 -34.89 -25.63 41.92
N LEU A 526 -34.04 -25.91 40.94
CA LEU A 526 -33.97 -25.17 39.68
C LEU A 526 -34.58 -26.02 38.57
N THR A 527 -35.64 -25.51 37.95
CA THR A 527 -36.32 -26.17 36.81
C THR A 527 -36.18 -25.31 35.57
N ASP A 528 -35.76 -25.90 34.45
CA ASP A 528 -35.69 -25.23 33.16
C ASP A 528 -36.90 -25.66 32.31
N ASN A 529 -37.76 -24.71 31.97
CA ASN A 529 -38.95 -24.91 31.15
C ASN A 529 -38.79 -24.35 29.73
N SER A 530 -37.56 -24.21 29.21
CA SER A 530 -37.18 -23.68 27.89
C SER A 530 -37.49 -22.20 27.60
N THR A 531 -38.44 -21.60 28.33
CA THR A 531 -38.83 -20.18 28.22
C THR A 531 -38.45 -19.36 29.45
N HIS A 532 -38.35 -20.02 30.60
CA HIS A 532 -37.94 -19.42 31.86
C HIS A 532 -37.25 -20.47 32.74
N LEU A 533 -36.33 -19.99 33.56
CA LEU A 533 -35.75 -20.74 34.67
C LEU A 533 -36.59 -20.48 35.92
N LEU A 534 -37.16 -21.54 36.50
CA LEU A 534 -37.94 -21.47 37.73
C LEU A 534 -37.09 -21.92 38.91
N LEU A 535 -36.77 -20.98 39.79
CA LEU A 535 -36.12 -21.24 41.08
C LEU A 535 -37.18 -21.36 42.16
N ARG A 536 -37.18 -22.48 42.87
CA ARG A 536 -38.02 -22.73 44.04
C ARG A 536 -37.14 -22.84 45.28
N GLY A 537 -37.27 -21.89 46.19
CA GLY A 537 -36.66 -21.93 47.52
C GLY A 537 -37.71 -22.13 48.59
N PRO A 538 -37.73 -23.26 49.32
CA PRO A 538 -38.58 -23.40 50.51
C PRO A 538 -38.29 -22.30 51.52
N LEU A 539 -39.28 -21.87 52.30
CA LEU A 539 -39.16 -20.80 53.29
C LEU A 539 -37.90 -20.95 54.14
N PHE A 540 -37.67 -22.17 54.67
CA PHE A 540 -36.49 -22.54 55.46
C PHE A 540 -35.42 -23.25 54.62
N SER A 541 -34.86 -22.54 53.64
CA SER A 541 -33.77 -23.02 52.79
C SER A 541 -32.52 -22.13 52.85
N PRO A 542 -31.31 -22.69 52.62
CA PRO A 542 -30.09 -21.90 52.55
C PRO A 542 -30.18 -20.87 51.42
N GLY A 543 -29.97 -19.58 51.71
CA GLY A 543 -30.08 -18.50 50.72
C GLY A 543 -31.36 -17.66 50.81
N VAL A 544 -32.31 -18.04 51.68
CA VAL A 544 -33.41 -17.17 52.10
C VAL A 544 -32.96 -16.31 53.28
N LEU A 545 -33.19 -15.00 53.18
CA LEU A 545 -32.96 -14.00 54.21
C LEU A 545 -34.26 -13.73 54.96
N TYR A 546 -34.17 -13.39 56.25
CA TYR A 546 -35.34 -13.09 57.08
C TYR A 546 -35.20 -11.70 57.66
N ASP A 547 -36.07 -10.80 57.22
CA ASP A 547 -36.07 -9.39 57.66
C ASP A 547 -36.74 -9.24 59.03
N ASP A 548 -37.80 -10.01 59.27
CA ASP A 548 -38.63 -9.93 60.47
C ASP A 548 -39.17 -11.32 60.82
N VAL A 549 -38.99 -11.75 62.07
CA VAL A 549 -39.54 -13.00 62.60
C VAL A 549 -40.18 -12.67 63.95
N SER A 550 -41.51 -12.68 63.98
CA SER A 550 -42.33 -12.25 65.13
C SER A 550 -43.45 -13.23 65.40
N LEU A 551 -44.22 -13.00 66.47
CA LEU A 551 -45.41 -13.79 66.78
C LEU A 551 -46.55 -13.61 65.76
N GLN A 552 -46.53 -12.55 64.94
CA GLN A 552 -47.58 -12.28 63.95
C GLN A 552 -47.22 -12.75 62.54
N ARG A 553 -45.94 -12.68 62.16
CA ARG A 553 -45.50 -12.91 60.78
C ARG A 553 -44.02 -13.26 60.69
N ILE A 554 -43.67 -13.92 59.59
CA ILE A 554 -42.31 -14.14 59.11
C ILE A 554 -42.19 -13.39 57.77
N GLN A 555 -41.31 -12.41 57.69
CA GLN A 555 -40.96 -11.74 56.43
C GLN A 555 -39.66 -12.35 55.91
N ALA A 556 -39.75 -13.04 54.77
CA ALA A 556 -38.64 -13.71 54.14
C ALA A 556 -38.37 -13.13 52.74
N GLN A 557 -37.09 -13.00 52.40
CA GLN A 557 -36.62 -12.52 51.11
C GLN A 557 -35.70 -13.57 50.47
N PHE A 558 -35.94 -13.89 49.20
CA PHE A 558 -35.11 -14.80 48.43
C PHE A 558 -34.40 -14.02 47.33
N GLU A 559 -33.07 -14.01 47.34
CA GLU A 559 -32.24 -13.22 46.42
C GLU A 559 -31.35 -14.10 45.53
N VAL A 560 -31.29 -13.75 44.24
CA VAL A 560 -30.49 -14.43 43.23
C VAL A 560 -29.70 -13.37 42.45
N ALA A 561 -28.38 -13.46 42.48
CA ALA A 561 -27.50 -12.54 41.78
C ALA A 561 -27.19 -13.05 40.36
N LEU A 562 -27.34 -12.16 39.37
CA LEU A 562 -26.87 -12.32 38.01
C LEU A 562 -25.46 -11.75 37.89
N LYS A 563 -24.47 -12.58 37.57
CA LYS A 563 -23.07 -12.17 37.47
C LYS A 563 -22.48 -12.43 36.10
N LYS A 564 -21.50 -11.61 35.69
CA LYS A 564 -20.70 -11.87 34.49
C LYS A 564 -19.92 -13.18 34.66
N ALA A 565 -19.92 -14.02 33.62
CA ALA A 565 -19.25 -15.34 33.68
C ALA A 565 -17.71 -15.24 33.82
N ASP A 566 -17.10 -14.18 33.30
CA ASP A 566 -15.64 -14.01 33.25
C ASP A 566 -15.05 -13.29 34.47
N THR A 567 -15.76 -12.29 34.98
CA THR A 567 -15.28 -11.34 36.01
C THR A 567 -16.01 -11.47 37.34
N LEU A 568 -17.13 -12.21 37.38
CA LEU A 568 -18.01 -12.36 38.55
C LEU A 568 -18.61 -11.02 39.06
N GLU A 569 -18.55 -9.98 38.25
CA GLU A 569 -19.19 -8.70 38.54
C GLU A 569 -20.72 -8.86 38.54
N THR A 570 -21.39 -8.37 39.59
CA THR A 570 -22.85 -8.41 39.71
C THR A 570 -23.49 -7.44 38.72
N LEU A 571 -24.25 -7.98 37.77
CA LEU A 571 -25.03 -7.22 36.81
C LEU A 571 -26.38 -6.80 37.40
N GLU A 572 -27.03 -7.71 38.11
CA GLU A 572 -28.37 -7.52 38.67
C GLU A 572 -28.62 -8.45 39.86
N ILE A 573 -29.54 -8.08 40.74
CA ILE A 573 -30.01 -8.93 41.85
C ILE A 573 -31.52 -9.04 41.73
N PHE A 574 -31.99 -10.27 41.51
CA PHE A 574 -33.40 -10.59 41.49
C PHE A 574 -33.83 -10.97 42.90
N SER A 575 -34.94 -10.41 43.38
CA SER A 575 -35.43 -10.74 44.71
C SER A 575 -36.95 -10.84 44.78
N VAL A 576 -37.43 -11.67 45.69
CA VAL A 576 -38.85 -11.79 46.06
C VAL A 576 -38.96 -11.74 47.57
N ALA A 577 -39.89 -10.93 48.09
CA ALA A 577 -40.15 -10.80 49.51
C ALA A 577 -41.59 -11.20 49.81
N CYS A 578 -41.77 -12.09 50.79
CA CYS A 578 -43.06 -12.69 51.12
C CYS A 578 -43.28 -12.78 52.62
N VAL A 579 -44.56 -12.77 53.01
CA VAL A 579 -44.98 -12.75 54.40
C VAL A 579 -45.75 -14.03 54.70
N TYR A 580 -45.28 -14.77 55.70
CA TYR A 580 -45.82 -16.06 56.11
C TYR A 580 -46.39 -15.98 57.54
N PRO A 581 -47.42 -16.77 57.87
CA PRO A 581 -47.88 -16.89 59.26
C PRO A 581 -46.82 -17.58 60.14
N SER A 582 -46.69 -17.12 61.37
CA SER A 582 -45.73 -17.61 62.38
C SER A 582 -46.33 -18.61 63.39
N SER A 583 -47.55 -19.13 63.12
CA SER A 583 -48.20 -20.11 63.99
C SER A 583 -47.49 -21.47 63.90
N ASP A 584 -47.14 -22.04 65.05
CA ASP A 584 -46.53 -23.38 65.20
C ASP A 584 -45.17 -23.54 64.51
N LEU A 585 -44.31 -22.53 64.70
CA LEU A 585 -42.95 -22.47 64.15
C LEU A 585 -41.93 -23.05 65.15
N ILE A 586 -41.11 -24.01 64.73
CA ILE A 586 -39.89 -24.43 65.44
C ILE A 586 -38.76 -24.48 64.42
N GLU A 587 -37.89 -23.48 64.43
CA GLU A 587 -36.81 -23.38 63.44
C GLU A 587 -35.47 -22.95 64.05
N CYS A 588 -34.39 -23.47 63.47
CA CYS A 588 -33.02 -23.20 63.87
C CYS A 588 -32.26 -22.56 62.71
N PHE A 589 -31.87 -21.30 62.88
CA PHE A 589 -31.17 -20.53 61.85
C PHE A 589 -29.66 -20.86 61.84
N PRO A 590 -28.97 -20.75 60.69
CA PRO A 590 -27.54 -21.03 60.57
C PRO A 590 -26.63 -20.21 61.50
N ASN A 591 -27.10 -19.06 61.98
CA ASN A 591 -26.40 -18.23 62.96
C ASN A 591 -26.52 -18.73 64.42
N GLY A 592 -27.17 -19.89 64.64
CA GLY A 592 -27.39 -20.48 65.96
C GLY A 592 -28.56 -19.88 66.73
N THR A 593 -29.42 -19.08 66.09
CA THR A 593 -30.67 -18.58 66.69
C THR A 593 -31.76 -19.63 66.56
N VAL A 594 -32.42 -19.96 67.65
CA VAL A 594 -33.62 -20.80 67.69
C VAL A 594 -34.83 -19.90 67.87
N VAL A 595 -35.85 -20.14 67.06
CA VAL A 595 -37.16 -19.49 67.19
C VAL A 595 -38.22 -20.56 67.41
N ILE A 596 -39.03 -20.36 68.45
CA ILE A 596 -40.13 -21.26 68.83
C ILE A 596 -41.39 -20.43 69.01
N SER A 597 -42.43 -20.76 68.26
CA SER A 597 -43.79 -20.24 68.42
C SER A 597 -44.65 -21.37 68.97
N ALA A 598 -44.98 -21.30 70.25
CA ALA A 598 -45.83 -22.25 70.93
C ALA A 598 -47.25 -21.71 71.02
N THR A 599 -48.23 -22.46 70.50
CA THR A 599 -49.66 -22.22 70.70
C THR A 599 -50.19 -22.99 71.92
N MET A 600 -51.18 -22.42 72.59
CA MET A 600 -51.91 -23.07 73.68
C MET A 600 -52.76 -24.20 73.11
N ALA A 601 -52.39 -25.44 73.45
CA ALA A 601 -53.06 -26.66 73.00
C ALA A 601 -53.50 -27.57 74.18
N THR A 602 -53.53 -27.03 75.40
CA THR A 602 -53.83 -27.77 76.65
C THR A 602 -55.23 -27.48 77.19
N ASP A 603 -55.85 -28.50 77.80
CA ASP A 603 -57.11 -28.39 78.55
C ASP A 603 -56.86 -28.82 80.01
N PRO A 604 -57.02 -27.94 81.03
CA PRO A 604 -57.48 -26.55 80.95
C PRO A 604 -56.47 -25.59 80.31
N SER A 605 -56.99 -24.50 79.73
CA SER A 605 -56.19 -23.49 79.03
C SER A 605 -55.14 -22.84 79.93
N ILE A 606 -53.92 -22.76 79.43
CA ILE A 606 -52.76 -22.18 80.12
C ILE A 606 -52.48 -20.76 79.60
N ASP A 607 -52.14 -19.80 80.47
CA ASP A 607 -51.74 -18.44 80.06
C ASP A 607 -50.31 -18.43 79.53
N MET A 608 -50.16 -18.46 78.20
CA MET A 608 -48.86 -18.57 77.53
C MET A 608 -47.91 -17.41 77.83
N ARG A 609 -48.39 -16.29 78.39
CA ARG A 609 -47.54 -15.19 78.88
C ARG A 609 -46.62 -15.59 80.02
N LYS A 610 -46.95 -16.66 80.76
CA LYS A 610 -46.15 -17.17 81.87
C LYS A 610 -45.27 -18.38 81.48
N ALA A 611 -45.37 -18.84 80.24
CA ALA A 611 -44.52 -19.91 79.75
C ALA A 611 -43.03 -19.49 79.84
N MET A 612 -42.15 -20.45 80.04
CA MET A 612 -40.71 -20.25 80.13
C MET A 612 -39.98 -21.44 79.50
N LEU A 613 -38.68 -21.29 79.24
CA LEU A 613 -37.83 -22.40 78.78
C LEU A 613 -37.23 -23.17 79.97
N LYS A 614 -36.40 -24.20 79.71
CA LYS A 614 -35.68 -24.98 80.75
C LYS A 614 -34.95 -24.09 81.76
N ASP A 615 -34.35 -23.01 81.29
CA ASP A 615 -33.92 -21.91 82.16
C ASP A 615 -35.10 -20.96 82.42
N HIS A 616 -35.56 -20.93 83.67
CA HIS A 616 -36.70 -20.12 84.10
C HIS A 616 -36.51 -18.59 83.93
N THR A 617 -35.28 -18.12 83.66
CA THR A 617 -35.03 -16.71 83.32
C THR A 617 -35.43 -16.38 81.87
N CYS A 618 -35.49 -17.38 80.99
CA CYS A 618 -35.85 -17.22 79.59
C CYS A 618 -37.37 -17.21 79.39
N LYS A 619 -37.91 -15.99 79.31
CA LYS A 619 -39.32 -15.70 79.03
C LYS A 619 -39.58 -15.48 77.53
N PRO A 620 -40.84 -15.54 77.06
CA PRO A 620 -41.18 -15.27 75.69
C PRO A 620 -40.79 -13.84 75.32
N ARG A 621 -40.20 -13.66 74.13
CA ARG A 621 -39.90 -12.33 73.57
C ARG A 621 -41.20 -11.59 73.23
N GLU A 622 -42.16 -12.32 72.67
CA GLU A 622 -43.52 -11.85 72.40
C GLU A 622 -44.51 -12.90 72.92
N SER A 623 -45.66 -12.47 73.44
CA SER A 623 -46.68 -13.41 73.91
C SER A 623 -48.08 -12.81 73.89
N SER A 624 -49.06 -13.69 73.72
CA SER A 624 -50.48 -13.44 73.96
C SER A 624 -51.00 -14.43 75.00
N ARG A 625 -52.29 -14.39 75.36
CA ARG A 625 -52.87 -15.40 76.27
C ARG A 625 -52.75 -16.82 75.70
N ASN A 626 -52.72 -16.95 74.38
CA ASN A 626 -52.83 -18.23 73.69
C ASN A 626 -51.57 -18.60 72.91
N GLN A 627 -50.54 -17.75 72.86
CA GLN A 627 -49.30 -17.99 72.11
C GLN A 627 -48.09 -17.41 72.84
N ALA A 628 -46.95 -18.06 72.74
CA ALA A 628 -45.66 -17.57 73.21
C ALA A 628 -44.61 -17.74 72.10
N PHE A 629 -43.89 -16.67 71.81
CA PHE A 629 -42.80 -16.64 70.85
C PHE A 629 -41.48 -16.46 71.61
N PHE A 630 -40.60 -17.44 71.48
CA PHE A 630 -39.27 -17.44 72.05
C PHE A 630 -38.24 -17.26 70.95
N GLN A 631 -37.22 -16.47 71.25
CA GLN A 631 -36.04 -16.33 70.42
C GLN A 631 -34.81 -16.32 71.32
N PHE A 632 -33.94 -17.29 71.11
CA PHE A 632 -32.77 -17.50 71.95
C PHE A 632 -31.65 -18.15 71.14
N ASN A 633 -30.43 -18.14 71.66
CA ASN A 633 -29.30 -18.84 71.02
C ASN A 633 -29.30 -20.31 71.44
N VAL A 634 -28.92 -21.24 70.54
CA VAL A 634 -28.79 -22.69 70.83
C VAL A 634 -27.93 -23.00 72.06
N THR A 635 -27.01 -22.11 72.45
CA THR A 635 -26.14 -22.27 73.64
C THR A 635 -26.73 -21.70 74.93
N SER A 636 -27.95 -21.15 74.89
CA SER A 636 -28.58 -20.44 76.00
C SER A 636 -29.90 -21.10 76.44
N CYS A 637 -30.56 -20.52 77.46
CA CYS A 637 -31.89 -20.91 77.95
C CYS A 637 -32.03 -22.36 78.42
N GLY A 638 -30.95 -22.97 78.91
CA GLY A 638 -30.97 -24.35 79.41
C GLY A 638 -31.10 -25.41 78.31
N THR A 639 -30.78 -25.05 77.05
CA THR A 639 -30.81 -25.98 75.91
C THR A 639 -29.77 -27.08 76.08
N SER A 640 -30.21 -28.34 76.02
CA SER A 640 -29.33 -29.51 76.04
C SER A 640 -28.91 -29.90 74.62
N VAL A 641 -27.69 -30.39 74.46
CA VAL A 641 -27.16 -30.87 73.18
C VAL A 641 -26.92 -32.38 73.23
N ARG A 642 -27.31 -33.08 72.17
CA ARG A 642 -27.03 -34.50 71.97
C ARG A 642 -26.51 -34.74 70.55
N PHE A 643 -25.62 -35.73 70.41
CA PHE A 643 -25.04 -36.12 69.12
C PHE A 643 -25.64 -37.46 68.71
N GLU A 644 -26.26 -37.51 67.53
CA GLU A 644 -26.96 -38.71 67.03
C GLU A 644 -26.60 -38.92 65.55
N GLY A 645 -25.65 -39.84 65.30
CA GLY A 645 -25.08 -40.06 63.96
C GLY A 645 -24.39 -38.80 63.44
N ASP A 646 -24.80 -38.36 62.24
CA ASP A 646 -24.29 -37.15 61.59
C ASP A 646 -25.04 -35.86 62.03
N TYR A 647 -25.94 -35.95 63.01
CA TYR A 647 -26.76 -34.83 63.47
C TYR A 647 -26.37 -34.36 64.87
N VAL A 648 -26.35 -33.03 65.03
CA VAL A 648 -26.32 -32.37 66.34
C VAL A 648 -27.75 -31.93 66.66
N ILE A 649 -28.32 -32.46 67.74
CA ILE A 649 -29.70 -32.19 68.12
C ILE A 649 -29.68 -31.30 69.37
N TYR A 650 -30.37 -30.17 69.27
CA TYR A 650 -30.59 -29.24 70.37
C TYR A 650 -32.01 -29.45 70.91
N GLU A 651 -32.13 -29.56 72.22
CA GLU A 651 -33.38 -29.89 72.89
C GLU A 651 -33.68 -28.89 74.01
N ASN A 652 -34.87 -28.31 73.98
CA ASN A 652 -35.39 -27.42 75.01
C ASN A 652 -36.88 -27.74 75.23
N GLU A 653 -37.42 -27.34 76.38
CA GLU A 653 -38.80 -27.59 76.77
C GLU A 653 -39.47 -26.27 77.11
N VAL A 654 -40.68 -26.07 76.58
CA VAL A 654 -41.54 -24.96 76.99
C VAL A 654 -42.33 -25.43 78.20
N ILE A 655 -42.03 -24.85 79.36
CA ILE A 655 -42.57 -25.20 80.67
C ILE A 655 -43.54 -24.08 81.10
N TYR A 656 -44.60 -24.45 81.80
CA TYR A 656 -45.53 -23.51 82.44
C TYR A 656 -45.52 -23.64 83.96
#